data_AF-A0A4P9YHQ5-F1
#
_entry.id   AF-A0A4P9YHQ5-F1
#
_cell.length_a   1.000
_cell.length_b   1.000
_cell.length_c   1.000
_cell.angle_alpha   90.00
_cell.angle_beta   90.00
_cell.angle_gamma   90.00
#
_symmetry.space_group_name_H-M   'P 1'
#
loop_
_entity.id
_entity.type
_entity.pdbx_description
1 polymer ?
#
loop_
_entity_poly.entity_id
_entity_poly.type
_entity_poly.pdbx_seq_one_letter_code
_entity_poly.pdbx_strand_id
1 'polypeptide(L)'
;MRKFDKSVVCDGCIVSSLNAPYPFVIPGGRFREFYYWDTFWIVEGLLVSEMHATIKGVIMNMLEAVKTFGFVPNGFRIYYLNRSQPPLLVQMIDRYVNATGDFEFLADSLDLLDKEYDFWMKHRSLTLPNIKEKMSLKDKHVLNLYRGENDIPRPESYIEDFEAAHAISDDPIVHKRYYSNVASGAESGWDFTSRWLSDSRSLRSINVKNIVPVDLNSILYQNEIILSRFHSYVKNNEKSEKYSKAAHDRLEAMEVFFWDSAAGCWFDFNITSMNKRDDNYHISNLSPLWSGAYKKSMFKQPLIQNIFTSLNDPLQLFPGGVPTSLIESAQQWDFPNAWAPHQYYLHAMYLKLYNEENLDYHKEMMHLVRRWINSTFCGLLFEKYDVRKPGYAGFGGEYLVQDGFGWTNGVVLYFLNLYGHELEAPSTCDSFDSFNNYNSMQEKETNDKSTERFGLKIALISLSFLLKNLQRILRMPLPKKQAAILKGHQGPVLTVKFNGNNFLQFILSWMGSPWNRSVTIVVATYRSPDNTKFASGGGDKMVLLWDVLAGRIVRKMSGHTHRVNSVAINSESSLVFSASYDATVRVWDLRSNNRQPIQILNEAKDSVSSVCVNDHEILTGTYDIRAGSLKDDNITYNGELLNEYEGHENKTLKIQSVLDNKDAHVVSGSEDGKIRFWELVNANIVNTLEGHHGVVTSIQYHPKDDCLISGGADGTVRMWC
;
A
#
# COMPACT_ATOMS: atom_id res chain seq x y z
N MET A 1 7.87 -15.52 -19.37
CA MET A 1 6.97 -15.50 -20.56
C MET A 1 5.84 -16.49 -20.35
N ARG A 2 4.65 -16.21 -20.89
CA ARG A 2 3.45 -17.08 -20.91
C ARG A 2 2.93 -17.17 -22.34
N LYS A 3 2.07 -18.14 -22.63
CA LYS A 3 1.30 -18.26 -23.88
C LYS A 3 -0.10 -18.71 -23.51
N PHE A 4 -1.13 -18.19 -24.18
CA PHE A 4 -2.47 -18.72 -24.03
C PHE A 4 -2.56 -20.05 -24.78
N ASP A 5 -2.97 -21.11 -24.07
CA ASP A 5 -3.18 -22.43 -24.65
C ASP A 5 -4.68 -22.68 -24.80
N LYS A 6 -5.15 -22.83 -26.04
CA LYS A 6 -6.54 -23.16 -26.34
C LYS A 6 -6.87 -24.63 -26.07
N SER A 7 -5.88 -25.52 -26.10
CA SER A 7 -6.10 -26.97 -26.00
C SER A 7 -6.52 -27.41 -24.59
N VAL A 8 -6.24 -26.59 -23.57
CA VAL A 8 -6.69 -26.81 -22.18
C VAL A 8 -8.06 -26.20 -21.86
N VAL A 9 -8.71 -25.54 -22.81
CA VAL A 9 -10.08 -25.04 -22.67
C VAL A 9 -11.03 -26.09 -23.25
N CYS A 10 -11.92 -26.65 -22.43
CA CYS A 10 -12.87 -27.64 -22.91
C CYS A 10 -13.93 -27.02 -23.84
N ASP A 11 -14.48 -27.81 -24.77
CA ASP A 11 -15.61 -27.36 -25.60
C ASP A 11 -16.80 -26.96 -24.71
N GLY A 12 -17.22 -25.70 -24.81
CA GLY A 12 -18.29 -25.13 -23.98
C GLY A 12 -17.86 -24.62 -22.60
N CYS A 13 -16.59 -24.78 -22.19
CA CYS A 13 -16.09 -24.20 -20.94
C CYS A 13 -16.12 -22.67 -20.98
N ILE A 14 -16.77 -22.04 -20.00
CA ILE A 14 -16.68 -20.58 -19.78
C ILE A 14 -15.35 -20.30 -19.06
N VAL A 15 -14.42 -19.66 -19.76
CA VAL A 15 -13.15 -19.17 -19.19
C VAL A 15 -13.12 -17.65 -19.18
N SER A 16 -12.61 -17.06 -18.09
CA SER A 16 -12.51 -15.60 -17.98
C SER A 16 -11.36 -14.98 -18.77
N SER A 17 -10.38 -15.77 -19.23
CA SER A 17 -9.25 -15.30 -20.05
C SER A 17 -9.68 -14.95 -21.47
N LEU A 18 -9.22 -13.81 -21.97
CA LEU A 18 -9.33 -13.46 -23.39
C LEU A 18 -8.24 -14.18 -24.21
N ASN A 19 -8.54 -14.43 -25.49
CA ASN A 19 -7.61 -15.08 -26.41
C ASN A 19 -6.40 -14.19 -26.71
N ALA A 20 -5.20 -14.64 -26.34
CA ALA A 20 -3.92 -14.00 -26.67
C ALA A 20 -3.07 -14.96 -27.54
N PRO A 21 -3.18 -14.91 -28.89
CA PRO A 21 -2.56 -15.89 -29.78
C PRO A 21 -1.02 -15.93 -29.72
N TYR A 22 -0.37 -14.82 -29.38
CA TYR A 22 1.08 -14.71 -29.30
C TYR A 22 1.59 -14.81 -27.84
N PRO A 23 2.84 -15.25 -27.61
CA PRO A 23 3.44 -15.22 -26.28
C PRO A 23 3.46 -13.82 -25.67
N PHE A 24 3.32 -13.74 -24.35
CA PHE A 24 3.30 -12.48 -23.60
C PHE A 24 4.04 -12.56 -22.27
N VAL A 25 4.20 -11.42 -21.62
CA VAL A 25 4.75 -11.29 -20.27
C VAL A 25 3.66 -10.77 -19.37
N ILE A 26 3.59 -11.30 -18.15
CA ILE A 26 2.65 -10.90 -17.09
C ILE A 26 3.39 -10.02 -16.08
N PRO A 27 2.70 -9.17 -15.30
CA PRO A 27 3.34 -8.39 -14.24
C PRO A 27 4.02 -9.29 -13.19
N GLY A 28 3.28 -10.11 -12.43
CA GLY A 28 3.86 -10.97 -11.40
C GLY A 28 2.83 -11.50 -10.41
N GLY A 29 3.23 -12.46 -9.58
CA GLY A 29 2.39 -13.02 -8.50
C GLY A 29 0.96 -13.42 -8.92
N ARG A 30 -0.05 -12.71 -8.40
CA ARG A 30 -1.48 -12.92 -8.66
C ARG A 30 -1.91 -12.60 -10.09
N PHE A 31 -1.18 -11.75 -10.79
CA PHE A 31 -1.52 -11.27 -12.14
C PHE A 31 -1.13 -12.33 -13.17
N ARG A 32 -2.13 -13.01 -13.74
CA ARG A 32 -1.98 -14.19 -14.62
C ARG A 32 -2.27 -13.90 -16.09
N GLU A 33 -2.49 -12.64 -16.40
CA GLU A 33 -2.77 -12.03 -17.69
C GLU A 33 -1.81 -10.85 -17.87
N PHE A 34 -1.62 -10.39 -19.11
CA PHE A 34 -0.91 -9.14 -19.31
C PHE A 34 -1.88 -7.97 -19.10
N TYR A 35 -1.33 -6.89 -18.54
CA TYR A 35 -2.01 -5.64 -18.25
C TYR A 35 -1.50 -4.56 -19.21
N TYR A 36 -2.39 -3.65 -19.59
CA TYR A 36 -2.13 -2.77 -20.73
C TYR A 36 -0.96 -1.82 -20.47
N TRP A 37 -1.04 -0.98 -19.43
CA TRP A 37 0.01 0.03 -19.21
C TRP A 37 1.32 -0.57 -18.66
N ASP A 38 1.26 -1.60 -17.79
CA ASP A 38 2.41 -2.38 -17.31
C ASP A 38 3.33 -2.83 -18.46
N THR A 39 2.70 -3.21 -19.57
CA THR A 39 3.40 -3.71 -20.75
C THR A 39 4.37 -2.68 -21.34
N PHE A 40 4.12 -1.37 -21.21
CA PHE A 40 5.02 -0.35 -21.73
C PHE A 40 6.43 -0.48 -21.12
N TRP A 41 6.54 -0.58 -19.79
CA TRP A 41 7.83 -0.74 -19.12
C TRP A 41 8.42 -2.14 -19.31
N ILE A 42 7.57 -3.17 -19.47
CA ILE A 42 8.02 -4.49 -19.88
C ILE A 42 8.68 -4.42 -21.27
N VAL A 43 8.12 -3.66 -22.21
CA VAL A 43 8.70 -3.44 -23.55
C VAL A 43 10.06 -2.72 -23.45
N GLU A 44 10.21 -1.70 -22.60
CA GLU A 44 11.53 -1.07 -22.35
C GLU A 44 12.58 -2.12 -21.91
N GLY A 45 12.25 -3.01 -20.97
CA GLY A 45 13.15 -4.08 -20.53
C GLY A 45 13.43 -5.15 -21.60
N LEU A 46 12.42 -5.50 -22.40
CA LEU A 46 12.57 -6.43 -23.51
C LEU A 46 13.42 -5.86 -24.65
N LEU A 47 13.41 -4.53 -24.85
CA LEU A 47 14.28 -3.83 -25.82
C LEU A 47 15.74 -3.91 -25.40
N VAL A 48 16.05 -3.63 -24.14
CA VAL A 48 17.40 -3.84 -23.56
C VAL A 48 17.85 -5.30 -23.69
N SER A 49 16.92 -6.24 -23.68
CA SER A 49 17.17 -7.68 -23.84
C SER A 49 17.15 -8.16 -25.31
N GLU A 50 17.06 -7.24 -26.29
CA GLU A 50 16.95 -7.51 -27.74
C GLU A 50 15.78 -8.45 -28.14
N MET A 51 14.76 -8.59 -27.29
CA MET A 51 13.65 -9.54 -27.45
C MET A 51 12.56 -9.05 -28.42
N HIS A 52 12.96 -8.49 -29.58
CA HIS A 52 12.11 -7.85 -30.57
C HIS A 52 10.90 -8.70 -31.02
N ALA A 53 11.10 -10.01 -31.24
CA ALA A 53 10.02 -10.92 -31.60
C ALA A 53 8.96 -11.08 -30.48
N THR A 54 9.37 -10.99 -29.21
CA THR A 54 8.45 -11.01 -28.06
C THR A 54 7.66 -9.71 -27.99
N ILE A 55 8.31 -8.57 -28.20
CA ILE A 55 7.66 -7.25 -28.22
C ILE A 55 6.59 -7.21 -29.32
N LYS A 56 6.92 -7.61 -30.55
CA LYS A 56 5.96 -7.71 -31.66
C LYS A 56 4.78 -8.62 -31.29
N GLY A 57 5.05 -9.78 -30.69
CA GLY A 57 4.01 -10.70 -30.20
C GLY A 57 3.04 -10.07 -29.21
N VAL A 58 3.54 -9.36 -28.20
CA VAL A 58 2.71 -8.68 -27.20
C VAL A 58 1.88 -7.56 -27.83
N ILE A 59 2.48 -6.73 -28.68
CA ILE A 59 1.78 -5.66 -29.40
C ILE A 59 0.68 -6.25 -30.30
N MET A 60 0.95 -7.35 -31.02
CA MET A 60 -0.06 -8.02 -31.84
C MET A 60 -1.25 -8.56 -31.03
N ASN A 61 -1.04 -9.02 -29.79
CA ASN A 61 -2.17 -9.38 -28.92
C ASN A 61 -3.04 -8.15 -28.58
N MET A 62 -2.42 -6.99 -28.32
CA MET A 62 -3.15 -5.74 -28.05
C MET A 62 -3.91 -5.24 -29.28
N LEU A 63 -3.28 -5.29 -30.47
CA LEU A 63 -3.93 -4.96 -31.73
C LEU A 63 -5.15 -5.86 -32.01
N GLU A 64 -5.08 -7.17 -31.69
CA GLU A 64 -6.24 -8.07 -31.83
C GLU A 64 -7.37 -7.72 -30.83
N ALA A 65 -7.06 -7.21 -29.64
CA ALA A 65 -8.07 -6.67 -28.73
C ALA A 65 -8.70 -5.38 -29.27
N VAL A 66 -7.92 -4.44 -29.82
CA VAL A 66 -8.48 -3.24 -30.46
C VAL A 66 -9.34 -3.60 -31.67
N LYS A 67 -8.92 -4.59 -32.47
CA LYS A 67 -9.70 -5.14 -33.58
C LYS A 67 -11.03 -5.73 -33.12
N THR A 68 -11.03 -6.52 -32.03
CA THR A 68 -12.21 -7.23 -31.51
C THR A 68 -13.16 -6.32 -30.72
N PHE A 69 -12.62 -5.53 -29.78
CA PHE A 69 -13.39 -4.77 -28.78
C PHE A 69 -13.39 -3.24 -29.01
N GLY A 70 -12.48 -2.74 -29.86
CA GLY A 70 -12.32 -1.30 -30.16
C GLY A 70 -11.27 -0.58 -29.32
N PHE A 71 -10.74 -1.22 -28.28
CA PHE A 71 -9.74 -0.69 -27.36
C PHE A 71 -8.95 -1.83 -26.72
N VAL A 72 -7.82 -1.53 -26.06
CA VAL A 72 -7.12 -2.51 -25.21
C VAL A 72 -7.76 -2.49 -23.81
N PRO A 73 -8.30 -3.61 -23.30
CA PRO A 73 -8.86 -3.69 -21.95
C PRO A 73 -7.75 -3.63 -20.89
N ASN A 74 -8.11 -3.24 -19.66
CA ASN A 74 -7.21 -3.15 -18.49
C ASN A 74 -6.24 -4.35 -18.39
N GLY A 75 -6.78 -5.56 -18.45
CA GLY A 75 -6.02 -6.80 -18.66
C GLY A 75 -6.82 -7.78 -19.51
N PHE A 76 -6.19 -8.89 -19.90
CA PHE A 76 -6.81 -9.86 -20.83
C PHE A 76 -7.83 -10.81 -20.18
N ARG A 77 -8.89 -10.23 -19.59
CA ARG A 77 -10.03 -10.94 -18.98
C ARG A 77 -11.37 -10.35 -19.40
N ILE A 78 -12.41 -11.19 -19.44
CA ILE A 78 -13.80 -10.78 -19.76
C ILE A 78 -14.30 -9.67 -18.82
N TYR A 79 -14.02 -9.76 -17.52
CA TYR A 79 -14.43 -8.74 -16.54
C TYR A 79 -13.66 -7.41 -16.62
N TYR A 80 -12.67 -7.30 -17.51
CA TYR A 80 -12.02 -6.05 -17.87
C TYR A 80 -12.60 -5.41 -19.15
N LEU A 81 -13.53 -6.06 -19.87
CA LEU A 81 -14.12 -5.49 -21.10
C LEU A 81 -15.03 -4.26 -20.88
N ASN A 82 -15.17 -3.77 -19.65
CA ASN A 82 -15.86 -2.52 -19.32
C ASN A 82 -14.90 -1.33 -19.09
N ARG A 83 -13.56 -1.55 -19.09
CA ARG A 83 -12.56 -0.52 -18.79
C ARG A 83 -11.20 -0.77 -19.46
N SER A 84 -10.55 0.30 -19.88
CA SER A 84 -9.20 0.27 -20.44
C SER A 84 -8.13 0.47 -19.33
N GLN A 85 -6.98 1.00 -19.69
CA GLN A 85 -5.91 1.50 -18.83
C GLN A 85 -5.20 2.66 -19.56
N PRO A 86 -4.24 3.37 -18.95
CA PRO A 86 -3.54 4.48 -19.61
C PRO A 86 -3.00 4.08 -21.02
N PRO A 87 -3.37 4.79 -22.09
CA PRO A 87 -3.29 4.23 -23.44
C PRO A 87 -1.90 4.36 -24.08
N LEU A 88 -1.06 3.35 -23.89
CA LEU A 88 0.35 3.37 -24.30
C LEU A 88 0.65 2.55 -25.58
N LEU A 89 -0.34 1.96 -26.27
CA LEU A 89 -0.10 1.11 -27.46
C LEU A 89 0.63 1.86 -28.60
N VAL A 90 0.21 3.09 -28.89
CA VAL A 90 0.87 3.97 -29.87
C VAL A 90 2.35 4.18 -29.53
N GLN A 91 2.65 4.36 -28.23
CA GLN A 91 4.03 4.55 -27.76
C GLN A 91 4.84 3.25 -27.80
N MET A 92 4.22 2.11 -27.47
CA MET A 92 4.87 0.79 -27.58
C MET A 92 5.26 0.47 -29.03
N ILE A 93 4.39 0.79 -30.00
CA ILE A 93 4.74 0.67 -31.43
C ILE A 93 5.87 1.64 -31.80
N ASP A 94 5.86 2.87 -31.31
CA ASP A 94 6.97 3.82 -31.57
C ASP A 94 8.31 3.29 -31.05
N ARG A 95 8.34 2.75 -29.83
CA ARG A 95 9.56 2.15 -29.27
C ARG A 95 10.03 0.94 -30.08
N TYR A 96 9.10 0.06 -30.48
CA TYR A 96 9.40 -1.10 -31.32
C TYR A 96 9.95 -0.71 -32.70
N VAL A 97 9.29 0.21 -33.41
CA VAL A 97 9.67 0.63 -34.78
C VAL A 97 10.99 1.38 -34.78
N ASN A 98 11.23 2.28 -33.82
CA ASN A 98 12.53 2.98 -33.73
C ASN A 98 13.70 2.02 -33.44
N ALA A 99 13.48 0.91 -32.74
CA ALA A 99 14.50 -0.09 -32.46
C ALA A 99 14.75 -1.07 -33.63
N THR A 100 13.73 -1.34 -34.46
CA THR A 100 13.77 -2.43 -35.46
C THR A 100 13.72 -1.98 -36.92
N GLY A 101 13.25 -0.77 -37.21
CA GLY A 101 12.97 -0.31 -38.57
C GLY A 101 11.78 -1.01 -39.25
N ASP A 102 10.92 -1.71 -38.50
CA ASP A 102 9.79 -2.47 -39.02
C ASP A 102 8.60 -1.57 -39.42
N PHE A 103 8.80 -0.77 -40.47
CA PHE A 103 7.81 0.16 -41.01
C PHE A 103 6.65 -0.54 -41.74
N GLU A 104 6.81 -1.79 -42.15
CA GLU A 104 5.73 -2.62 -42.71
C GLU A 104 4.70 -2.95 -41.62
N PHE A 105 5.17 -3.48 -40.47
CA PHE A 105 4.31 -3.69 -39.30
C PHE A 105 3.66 -2.40 -38.78
N LEU A 106 4.38 -1.27 -38.85
CA LEU A 106 3.79 0.03 -38.53
C LEU A 106 2.57 0.30 -39.43
N ALA A 107 2.74 0.22 -40.74
CA ALA A 107 1.68 0.50 -41.72
C ALA A 107 0.45 -0.39 -41.51
N ASP A 108 0.66 -1.70 -41.32
CA ASP A 108 -0.40 -2.68 -41.04
C ASP A 108 -1.16 -2.40 -39.72
N SER A 109 -0.53 -1.70 -38.78
CA SER A 109 -1.10 -1.40 -37.45
C SER A 109 -1.91 -0.09 -37.39
N LEU A 110 -1.74 0.83 -38.34
CA LEU A 110 -2.22 2.22 -38.20
C LEU A 110 -3.74 2.34 -38.04
N ASP A 111 -4.54 1.63 -38.83
CA ASP A 111 -6.00 1.72 -38.73
C ASP A 111 -6.53 1.17 -37.39
N LEU A 112 -5.77 0.29 -36.71
CA LEU A 112 -6.09 -0.16 -35.36
C LEU A 112 -5.66 0.88 -34.31
N LEU A 113 -4.49 1.52 -34.46
CA LEU A 113 -4.11 2.63 -33.58
C LEU A 113 -5.11 3.80 -33.64
N ASP A 114 -5.57 4.15 -34.85
CA ASP A 114 -6.59 5.16 -35.06
C ASP A 114 -7.92 4.77 -34.38
N LYS A 115 -8.30 3.49 -34.48
CA LYS A 115 -9.52 2.94 -33.86
C LYS A 115 -9.49 3.02 -32.33
N GLU A 116 -8.35 2.75 -31.70
CA GLU A 116 -8.21 2.92 -30.25
C GLU A 116 -8.27 4.40 -29.84
N TYR A 117 -7.59 5.28 -30.58
CA TYR A 117 -7.69 6.73 -30.34
C TYR A 117 -9.15 7.22 -30.45
N ASP A 118 -9.87 6.78 -31.48
CA ASP A 118 -11.28 7.12 -31.68
C ASP A 118 -12.16 6.55 -30.54
N PHE A 119 -11.82 5.41 -29.91
CA PHE A 119 -12.48 4.96 -28.68
C PHE A 119 -12.32 5.98 -27.54
N TRP A 120 -11.10 6.47 -27.26
CA TRP A 120 -10.89 7.48 -26.22
C TRP A 120 -11.66 8.76 -26.51
N MET A 121 -11.66 9.23 -27.76
CA MET A 121 -12.36 10.44 -28.15
C MET A 121 -13.88 10.31 -28.17
N LYS A 122 -14.43 9.10 -28.36
CA LYS A 122 -15.87 8.84 -28.37
C LYS A 122 -16.43 8.49 -26.98
N HIS A 123 -15.70 7.70 -26.18
CA HIS A 123 -16.20 7.09 -24.94
C HIS A 123 -15.63 7.73 -23.66
N ARG A 124 -14.50 8.45 -23.76
CA ARG A 124 -13.78 9.03 -22.60
C ARG A 124 -13.60 10.54 -22.65
N SER A 125 -14.14 11.21 -23.68
CA SER A 125 -14.07 12.67 -23.81
C SER A 125 -15.12 13.43 -22.99
N LEU A 126 -14.84 14.72 -22.81
CA LEU A 126 -15.70 15.75 -22.24
C LEU A 126 -15.42 17.08 -22.94
N THR A 127 -16.47 17.82 -23.29
CA THR A 127 -16.35 19.19 -23.81
C THR A 127 -16.49 20.20 -22.67
N LEU A 128 -15.50 21.08 -22.51
CA LEU A 128 -15.46 22.12 -21.49
C LEU A 128 -15.52 23.53 -22.14
N PRO A 129 -16.21 24.51 -21.53
CA PRO A 129 -16.18 25.90 -21.99
C PRO A 129 -14.84 26.56 -21.67
N ASN A 130 -14.35 27.45 -22.51
CA ASN A 130 -13.15 28.24 -22.20
C ASN A 130 -13.40 29.16 -20.98
N ILE A 131 -12.48 29.15 -20.02
CA ILE A 131 -12.55 29.88 -18.75
C ILE A 131 -11.59 31.10 -18.72
N LYS A 132 -10.59 31.17 -19.62
CA LYS A 132 -9.52 32.19 -19.57
C LYS A 132 -9.96 33.60 -19.98
N GLU A 133 -11.00 33.72 -20.79
CA GLU A 133 -11.58 35.01 -21.18
C GLU A 133 -13.07 35.06 -20.81
N LYS A 134 -13.59 36.26 -20.53
CA LYS A 134 -14.95 36.51 -20.01
C LYS A 134 -16.05 35.83 -20.85
N MET A 135 -16.39 34.59 -20.50
CA MET A 135 -17.57 33.83 -20.94
C MET A 135 -17.88 33.93 -22.45
N SER A 136 -16.87 33.77 -23.31
CA SER A 136 -17.11 33.46 -24.72
C SER A 136 -17.55 32.00 -24.86
N LEU A 137 -18.85 31.78 -25.01
CA LEU A 137 -19.43 30.44 -25.26
C LEU A 137 -19.03 29.82 -26.62
N LYS A 138 -18.23 30.51 -27.43
CA LYS A 138 -17.80 30.03 -28.76
C LYS A 138 -16.64 29.05 -28.68
N ASP A 139 -15.76 29.21 -27.70
CA ASP A 139 -14.50 28.47 -27.62
C ASP A 139 -14.67 27.31 -26.63
N LYS A 140 -14.63 26.09 -27.17
CA LYS A 140 -14.84 24.84 -26.45
C LYS A 140 -13.63 23.95 -26.58
N HIS A 141 -13.10 23.49 -25.47
CA HIS A 141 -12.00 22.54 -25.43
C HIS A 141 -12.52 21.12 -25.23
N VAL A 142 -11.80 20.13 -25.77
CA VAL A 142 -12.07 18.71 -25.53
C VAL A 142 -10.90 18.12 -24.75
N LEU A 143 -11.21 17.51 -23.61
CA LEU A 143 -10.27 16.75 -22.80
C LEU A 143 -10.88 15.39 -22.46
N ASN A 144 -10.07 14.47 -21.96
CA ASN A 144 -10.50 13.11 -21.63
C ASN A 144 -10.36 12.83 -20.13
N LEU A 145 -11.14 11.87 -19.63
CA LEU A 145 -11.10 11.37 -18.26
C LEU A 145 -11.33 9.86 -18.21
N TYR A 146 -10.84 9.22 -17.15
CA TYR A 146 -11.13 7.82 -16.86
C TYR A 146 -12.61 7.66 -16.47
N ARG A 147 -13.30 6.71 -17.11
CA ARG A 147 -14.76 6.53 -17.03
C ARG A 147 -15.12 5.07 -17.35
N GLY A 148 -14.69 4.15 -16.49
CA GLY A 148 -15.06 2.73 -16.57
C GLY A 148 -16.59 2.54 -16.57
N GLU A 149 -17.07 1.69 -17.47
CA GLU A 149 -18.51 1.45 -17.74
C GLU A 149 -19.03 0.30 -16.86
N ASN A 150 -18.97 0.50 -15.54
CA ASN A 150 -19.35 -0.49 -14.55
C ASN A 150 -20.38 0.09 -13.57
N ASP A 151 -21.48 -0.63 -13.31
CA ASP A 151 -22.53 -0.26 -12.35
C ASP A 151 -22.88 -1.39 -11.35
N ILE A 152 -21.99 -2.37 -11.24
CA ILE A 152 -22.01 -3.51 -10.30
C ILE A 152 -20.63 -3.63 -9.61
N PRO A 153 -20.47 -4.35 -8.48
CA PRO A 153 -19.16 -4.62 -7.90
C PRO A 153 -18.19 -5.24 -8.94
N ARG A 154 -16.92 -4.83 -8.95
CA ARG A 154 -15.89 -5.41 -9.83
C ARG A 154 -15.77 -6.91 -9.56
N PRO A 155 -15.88 -7.80 -10.56
CA PRO A 155 -15.82 -9.25 -10.32
C PRO A 155 -14.51 -9.73 -9.67
N GLU A 156 -13.40 -9.01 -9.82
CA GLU A 156 -12.12 -9.36 -9.20
C GLU A 156 -11.89 -8.81 -7.77
N SER A 157 -12.77 -7.91 -7.30
CA SER A 157 -12.80 -7.31 -5.95
C SER A 157 -14.26 -7.19 -5.47
N TYR A 158 -15.06 -8.26 -5.65
CA TYR A 158 -16.53 -8.17 -5.54
C TYR A 158 -17.00 -7.84 -4.12
N ILE A 159 -16.43 -8.49 -3.11
CA ILE A 159 -16.86 -8.33 -1.72
C ILE A 159 -16.40 -6.98 -1.17
N GLU A 160 -15.19 -6.55 -1.53
CA GLU A 160 -14.61 -5.26 -1.17
C GLU A 160 -15.47 -4.10 -1.71
N ASP A 161 -15.81 -4.12 -3.00
CA ASP A 161 -16.68 -3.13 -3.62
C ASP A 161 -18.10 -3.14 -3.01
N PHE A 162 -18.68 -4.34 -2.83
CA PHE A 162 -20.04 -4.50 -2.31
C PHE A 162 -20.18 -3.98 -0.87
N GLU A 163 -19.30 -4.40 0.03
CA GLU A 163 -19.31 -3.95 1.42
C GLU A 163 -19.02 -2.45 1.53
N ALA A 164 -18.08 -1.92 0.74
CA ALA A 164 -17.77 -0.50 0.75
C ALA A 164 -18.94 0.37 0.26
N ALA A 165 -19.70 -0.09 -0.75
CA ALA A 165 -20.90 0.60 -1.23
C ALA A 165 -22.02 0.64 -0.18
N HIS A 166 -22.34 -0.50 0.44
CA HIS A 166 -23.38 -0.58 1.48
C HIS A 166 -22.99 0.18 2.75
N ALA A 167 -21.71 0.25 3.08
CA ALA A 167 -21.20 1.08 4.17
C ALA A 167 -21.28 2.60 3.91
N ILE A 168 -21.70 3.05 2.71
CA ILE A 168 -21.98 4.46 2.40
C ILE A 168 -23.48 4.75 2.52
N SER A 169 -24.31 3.89 1.93
CA SER A 169 -25.77 4.05 1.85
C SER A 169 -26.39 2.75 1.31
N ASP A 170 -27.68 2.53 1.54
CA ASP A 170 -28.47 1.48 0.88
C ASP A 170 -29.11 1.94 -0.46
N ASP A 171 -28.90 3.20 -0.88
CA ASP A 171 -29.43 3.73 -2.14
C ASP A 171 -28.72 3.13 -3.37
N PRO A 172 -29.42 2.41 -4.27
CA PRO A 172 -28.84 1.84 -5.49
C PRO A 172 -28.18 2.87 -6.42
N ILE A 173 -28.61 4.13 -6.40
CA ILE A 173 -27.97 5.21 -7.19
C ILE A 173 -26.59 5.54 -6.62
N VAL A 174 -26.45 5.54 -5.29
CA VAL A 174 -25.17 5.73 -4.61
C VAL A 174 -24.24 4.55 -4.89
N HIS A 175 -24.74 3.31 -4.84
CA HIS A 175 -24.00 2.11 -5.22
C HIS A 175 -23.46 2.18 -6.65
N LYS A 176 -24.33 2.41 -7.64
CA LYS A 176 -23.93 2.50 -9.05
C LYS A 176 -22.90 3.60 -9.29
N ARG A 177 -23.04 4.76 -8.63
CA ARG A 177 -22.05 5.83 -8.67
C ARG A 177 -20.71 5.41 -8.06
N TYR A 178 -20.73 4.69 -6.94
CA TYR A 178 -19.53 4.16 -6.29
C TYR A 178 -18.80 3.15 -7.19
N TYR A 179 -19.50 2.09 -7.63
CA TYR A 179 -18.97 1.05 -8.53
C TYR A 179 -18.35 1.61 -9.82
N SER A 180 -18.97 2.64 -10.39
CA SER A 180 -18.45 3.30 -11.59
C SER A 180 -17.20 4.14 -11.32
N ASN A 181 -17.04 4.69 -10.12
CA ASN A 181 -15.84 5.42 -9.73
C ASN A 181 -14.67 4.49 -9.37
N VAL A 182 -14.89 3.38 -8.65
CA VAL A 182 -13.83 2.38 -8.39
C VAL A 182 -13.33 1.72 -9.67
N ALA A 183 -14.24 1.38 -10.60
CA ALA A 183 -13.85 0.88 -11.93
C ALA A 183 -13.09 1.93 -12.77
N SER A 184 -13.40 3.22 -12.60
CA SER A 184 -12.64 4.30 -13.24
C SER A 184 -11.27 4.52 -12.57
N GLY A 185 -11.16 4.27 -11.27
CA GLY A 185 -9.87 4.24 -10.56
C GLY A 185 -8.97 3.14 -11.11
N ALA A 186 -9.50 1.93 -11.30
CA ALA A 186 -8.77 0.85 -11.96
C ALA A 186 -8.44 1.17 -13.44
N GLU A 187 -9.31 1.89 -14.16
CA GLU A 187 -9.02 2.39 -15.52
C GLU A 187 -7.87 3.42 -15.55
N SER A 188 -7.63 4.13 -14.44
CA SER A 188 -6.48 5.06 -14.34
C SER A 188 -5.14 4.38 -14.11
N GLY A 189 -5.15 3.09 -13.75
CA GLY A 189 -3.98 2.38 -13.21
C GLY A 189 -3.62 2.75 -11.77
N TRP A 190 -4.21 3.81 -11.19
CA TRP A 190 -3.98 4.25 -9.81
C TRP A 190 -5.15 3.85 -8.89
N ASP A 191 -5.39 2.54 -8.72
CA ASP A 191 -6.37 1.96 -7.80
C ASP A 191 -5.73 1.55 -6.46
N PHE A 192 -5.81 2.33 -5.38
CA PHE A 192 -6.39 3.68 -5.26
C PHE A 192 -5.36 4.68 -4.70
N THR A 193 -5.73 5.96 -4.76
CA THR A 193 -4.93 7.12 -4.34
C THR A 193 -5.86 8.22 -3.82
N SER A 194 -5.35 9.03 -2.89
CA SER A 194 -5.94 10.25 -2.35
C SER A 194 -6.31 11.27 -3.43
N ARG A 195 -5.57 11.29 -4.55
CA ARG A 195 -5.86 12.04 -5.79
C ARG A 195 -7.31 11.87 -6.26
N TRP A 196 -7.88 10.68 -6.07
CA TRP A 196 -9.24 10.36 -6.50
C TRP A 196 -10.30 10.55 -5.41
N LEU A 197 -9.90 10.85 -4.17
CA LEU A 197 -10.77 10.90 -2.99
C LEU A 197 -11.09 12.34 -2.64
N SER A 198 -12.39 12.69 -2.61
CA SER A 198 -12.83 14.05 -2.27
C SER A 198 -12.48 14.50 -0.85
N ASP A 199 -12.14 13.57 0.05
CA ASP A 199 -11.62 13.83 1.41
C ASP A 199 -10.12 13.48 1.59
N SER A 200 -9.44 13.08 0.50
CA SER A 200 -8.04 12.60 0.45
C SER A 200 -7.70 11.42 1.38
N ARG A 201 -8.71 10.69 1.91
CA ARG A 201 -8.51 9.70 2.99
C ARG A 201 -9.31 8.42 2.81
N SER A 202 -10.61 8.54 2.54
CA SER A 202 -11.55 7.41 2.55
C SER A 202 -11.90 6.99 1.15
N LEU A 203 -11.71 5.71 0.81
CA LEU A 203 -12.13 5.16 -0.46
C LEU A 203 -13.65 5.35 -0.71
N ARG A 204 -14.45 5.51 0.35
CA ARG A 204 -15.88 5.87 0.27
C ARG A 204 -16.15 7.20 -0.44
N SER A 205 -15.17 8.10 -0.52
CA SER A 205 -15.27 9.44 -1.11
C SER A 205 -14.73 9.52 -2.56
N ILE A 206 -14.50 8.36 -3.20
CA ILE A 206 -13.93 8.23 -4.54
C ILE A 206 -14.77 8.90 -5.63
N ASN A 207 -14.13 9.72 -6.47
CA ASN A 207 -14.79 10.67 -7.36
C ASN A 207 -14.09 10.82 -8.73
N VAL A 208 -13.36 9.80 -9.19
CA VAL A 208 -12.58 9.77 -10.45
C VAL A 208 -13.36 10.34 -11.66
N LYS A 209 -14.64 9.99 -11.80
CA LYS A 209 -15.46 10.39 -12.96
C LYS A 209 -15.78 11.89 -13.04
N ASN A 210 -15.40 12.66 -12.03
CA ASN A 210 -15.50 14.12 -11.97
C ASN A 210 -14.13 14.82 -11.98
N ILE A 211 -13.05 14.08 -12.25
CA ILE A 211 -11.70 14.59 -12.33
C ILE A 211 -11.20 14.38 -13.76
N VAL A 212 -10.79 15.47 -14.43
CA VAL A 212 -10.13 15.44 -15.73
C VAL A 212 -8.63 15.41 -15.45
N PRO A 213 -7.95 14.27 -15.69
CA PRO A 213 -6.63 14.07 -15.13
C PRO A 213 -5.53 14.46 -16.12
N VAL A 214 -4.46 15.08 -15.62
CA VAL A 214 -3.38 15.65 -16.43
C VAL A 214 -2.57 14.59 -17.19
N ASP A 215 -2.42 13.40 -16.60
CA ASP A 215 -1.64 12.29 -17.16
C ASP A 215 -2.30 11.62 -18.35
N LEU A 216 -3.60 11.35 -18.30
CA LEU A 216 -4.33 10.83 -19.47
C LEU A 216 -4.22 11.78 -20.67
N ASN A 217 -4.34 13.08 -20.43
CA ASN A 217 -4.29 14.08 -21.49
C ASN A 217 -2.85 14.31 -21.99
N SER A 218 -1.84 14.20 -21.12
CA SER A 218 -0.43 14.12 -21.51
C SER A 218 -0.16 12.92 -22.44
N ILE A 219 -0.66 11.74 -22.09
CA ILE A 219 -0.51 10.52 -22.90
C ILE A 219 -1.20 10.69 -24.26
N LEU A 220 -2.43 11.18 -24.29
CA LEU A 220 -3.17 11.39 -25.53
C LEU A 220 -2.52 12.44 -26.44
N TYR A 221 -1.96 13.54 -25.87
CA TYR A 221 -1.16 14.50 -26.62
C TYR A 221 0.04 13.83 -27.31
N GLN A 222 0.78 13.00 -26.57
CA GLN A 222 1.92 12.28 -27.13
C GLN A 222 1.49 11.29 -28.21
N ASN A 223 0.36 10.60 -28.01
CA ASN A 223 -0.20 9.69 -29.02
C ASN A 223 -0.62 10.45 -30.29
N GLU A 224 -1.19 11.65 -30.19
CA GLU A 224 -1.52 12.51 -31.33
C GLU A 224 -0.26 12.95 -32.10
N ILE A 225 0.80 13.36 -31.40
CA ILE A 225 2.10 13.68 -32.03
C ILE A 225 2.70 12.46 -32.74
N ILE A 226 2.66 11.28 -32.12
CA ILE A 226 3.20 10.04 -32.70
C ILE A 226 2.36 9.60 -33.91
N LEU A 227 1.03 9.59 -33.81
CA LEU A 227 0.11 9.26 -34.90
C LEU A 227 0.27 10.21 -36.09
N SER A 228 0.42 11.51 -35.84
CA SER A 228 0.72 12.50 -36.87
C SER A 228 1.97 12.12 -37.69
N ARG A 229 3.07 11.80 -36.99
CA ARG A 229 4.33 11.35 -37.60
C ARG A 229 4.18 9.99 -38.32
N PHE A 230 3.46 9.04 -37.73
CA PHE A 230 3.22 7.72 -38.34
C PHE A 230 2.44 7.83 -39.66
N HIS A 231 1.36 8.61 -39.68
CA HIS A 231 0.60 8.88 -40.91
C HIS A 231 1.44 9.65 -41.94
N SER A 232 2.36 10.52 -41.50
CA SER A 232 3.33 11.16 -42.39
C SER A 232 4.27 10.14 -43.06
N TYR A 233 4.78 9.13 -42.34
CA TYR A 233 5.65 8.09 -42.92
C TYR A 233 4.95 7.29 -44.03
N VAL A 234 3.67 6.93 -43.85
CA VAL A 234 2.87 6.26 -44.90
C VAL A 234 2.27 7.22 -45.93
N LYS A 235 2.66 8.51 -45.90
CA LYS A 235 2.20 9.58 -46.81
C LYS A 235 0.69 9.88 -46.75
N ASN A 236 0.04 9.55 -45.63
CA ASN A 236 -1.33 9.93 -45.33
C ASN A 236 -1.38 11.34 -44.72
N ASN A 237 -1.23 12.35 -45.57
CA ASN A 237 -1.17 13.74 -45.13
C ASN A 237 -2.45 14.20 -44.42
N GLU A 238 -3.63 13.70 -44.83
CA GLU A 238 -4.92 14.06 -44.20
C GLU A 238 -4.96 13.62 -42.73
N LYS A 239 -4.66 12.34 -42.44
CA LYS A 239 -4.60 11.87 -41.05
C LYS A 239 -3.42 12.50 -40.30
N SER A 240 -2.29 12.76 -40.94
CA SER A 240 -1.15 13.46 -40.33
C SER A 240 -1.55 14.86 -39.83
N GLU A 241 -2.23 15.65 -40.67
CA GLU A 241 -2.76 16.97 -40.31
C GLU A 241 -3.87 16.89 -39.26
N LYS A 242 -4.79 15.92 -39.34
CA LYS A 242 -5.82 15.64 -38.31
C LYS A 242 -5.18 15.51 -36.92
N TYR A 243 -4.17 14.66 -36.79
CA TYR A 243 -3.51 14.39 -35.51
C TYR A 243 -2.60 15.53 -35.05
N SER A 244 -1.91 16.21 -35.98
CA SER A 244 -1.15 17.43 -35.68
C SER A 244 -2.04 18.53 -35.08
N LYS A 245 -3.23 18.72 -35.65
CA LYS A 245 -4.22 19.65 -35.12
C LYS A 245 -4.77 19.20 -33.76
N ALA A 246 -5.11 17.91 -33.59
CA ALA A 246 -5.59 17.39 -32.32
C ALA A 246 -4.60 17.64 -31.17
N ALA A 247 -3.30 17.42 -31.40
CA ALA A 247 -2.24 17.73 -30.45
C ALA A 247 -2.19 19.23 -30.09
N HIS A 248 -2.34 20.11 -31.09
CA HIS A 248 -2.38 21.56 -30.87
C HIS A 248 -3.58 21.99 -30.00
N ASP A 249 -4.79 21.56 -30.39
CA ASP A 249 -6.04 21.88 -29.70
C ASP A 249 -6.03 21.33 -28.25
N ARG A 250 -5.43 20.16 -28.03
CA ARG A 250 -5.24 19.55 -26.70
C ARG A 250 -4.22 20.29 -25.85
N LEU A 251 -3.08 20.70 -26.43
CA LEU A 251 -2.07 21.48 -25.71
C LEU A 251 -2.67 22.79 -25.18
N GLU A 252 -3.42 23.51 -26.02
CA GLU A 252 -4.13 24.72 -25.59
C GLU A 252 -5.10 24.44 -24.44
N ALA A 253 -5.89 23.37 -24.54
CA ALA A 253 -6.78 22.95 -23.46
C ALA A 253 -6.03 22.62 -22.15
N MET A 254 -4.92 21.90 -22.22
CA MET A 254 -4.10 21.56 -21.04
C MET A 254 -3.56 22.81 -20.33
N GLU A 255 -3.19 23.84 -21.10
CA GLU A 255 -2.80 25.14 -20.52
C GLU A 255 -3.95 25.90 -19.89
N VAL A 256 -5.18 25.74 -20.38
CA VAL A 256 -6.39 26.38 -19.81
C VAL A 256 -6.73 25.74 -18.47
N PHE A 257 -6.85 24.41 -18.43
CA PHE A 257 -7.42 23.71 -17.28
C PHE A 257 -6.37 23.32 -16.23
N PHE A 258 -5.22 22.78 -16.64
CA PHE A 258 -4.27 22.17 -15.71
C PHE A 258 -3.17 23.12 -15.23
N TRP A 259 -2.62 23.96 -16.12
CA TRP A 259 -1.46 24.80 -15.79
C TRP A 259 -1.80 25.91 -14.78
N ASP A 260 -1.07 25.92 -13.67
CA ASP A 260 -1.05 27.01 -12.71
C ASP A 260 0.26 27.80 -12.81
N SER A 261 0.16 29.08 -13.14
CA SER A 261 1.34 29.94 -13.32
C SER A 261 1.90 30.51 -12.02
N ALA A 262 1.16 30.44 -10.90
CA ALA A 262 1.62 30.87 -9.59
C ALA A 262 2.27 29.71 -8.83
N ALA A 263 1.67 28.53 -8.94
CA ALA A 263 2.20 27.26 -8.43
C ALA A 263 3.06 26.51 -9.46
N GLY A 264 3.41 27.13 -10.61
CA GLY A 264 4.35 26.67 -11.63
C GLY A 264 4.27 25.20 -12.04
N CYS A 265 3.07 24.62 -12.06
CA CYS A 265 2.85 23.17 -12.14
C CYS A 265 1.49 22.87 -12.82
N TRP A 266 1.23 21.61 -13.19
CA TRP A 266 -0.04 21.18 -13.78
C TRP A 266 -0.84 20.32 -12.80
N PHE A 267 -2.08 20.72 -12.52
CA PHE A 267 -2.97 20.02 -11.60
C PHE A 267 -4.18 19.43 -12.33
N ASP A 268 -4.76 18.37 -11.77
CA ASP A 268 -6.01 17.81 -12.30
C ASP A 268 -7.17 18.82 -12.18
N PHE A 269 -8.10 18.78 -13.14
CA PHE A 269 -9.25 19.68 -13.15
C PHE A 269 -10.52 18.97 -12.66
N ASN A 270 -11.06 19.42 -11.51
CA ASN A 270 -12.29 18.89 -10.93
C ASN A 270 -13.52 19.61 -11.50
N ILE A 271 -14.41 18.87 -12.16
CA ILE A 271 -15.59 19.45 -12.85
C ILE A 271 -16.74 19.79 -11.89
N THR A 272 -16.77 19.20 -10.69
CA THR A 272 -17.83 19.44 -9.69
C THR A 272 -17.60 20.75 -8.93
N SER A 273 -16.35 21.11 -8.67
CA SER A 273 -16.00 22.35 -7.94
C SER A 273 -15.99 23.59 -8.84
N MET A 274 -15.99 23.42 -10.17
CA MET A 274 -15.99 24.46 -11.21
C MET A 274 -15.05 25.67 -10.98
N ASN A 275 -13.92 25.46 -10.29
CA ASN A 275 -12.77 26.37 -10.21
C ASN A 275 -11.67 25.90 -9.23
N LYS A 276 -11.91 24.90 -8.37
CA LYS A 276 -10.88 24.40 -7.45
C LYS A 276 -10.11 23.23 -8.04
N ARG A 277 -8.89 23.50 -8.52
CA ARG A 277 -7.84 22.50 -8.79
C ARG A 277 -7.48 21.76 -7.51
N ASP A 278 -7.08 20.50 -7.62
CA ASP A 278 -6.42 19.81 -6.51
C ASP A 278 -4.95 20.27 -6.48
N ASP A 279 -4.59 21.08 -5.49
CA ASP A 279 -3.26 21.67 -5.32
C ASP A 279 -2.25 20.74 -4.62
N ASN A 280 -2.66 19.50 -4.33
CA ASN A 280 -1.78 18.48 -3.76
C ASN A 280 -0.79 17.93 -4.81
N TYR A 281 0.47 17.76 -4.38
CA TYR A 281 1.51 17.16 -5.22
C TYR A 281 1.25 15.66 -5.44
N HIS A 282 1.14 15.32 -6.72
CA HIS A 282 1.16 13.98 -7.26
C HIS A 282 2.19 13.95 -8.39
N ILE A 283 2.94 12.85 -8.53
CA ILE A 283 3.99 12.74 -9.56
C ILE A 283 3.44 12.85 -10.99
N SER A 284 2.15 12.54 -11.19
CA SER A 284 1.39 12.78 -12.42
C SER A 284 1.32 14.26 -12.82
N ASN A 285 1.44 15.22 -11.89
CA ASN A 285 1.50 16.66 -12.19
C ASN A 285 2.63 17.02 -13.16
N LEU A 286 3.66 16.17 -13.26
CA LEU A 286 4.82 16.37 -14.12
C LEU A 286 4.74 15.59 -15.45
N SER A 287 3.68 14.79 -15.67
CA SER A 287 3.46 14.06 -16.93
C SER A 287 3.44 14.92 -18.22
N PRO A 288 3.11 16.22 -18.21
CA PRO A 288 3.30 17.07 -19.39
C PRO A 288 4.77 17.18 -19.80
N LEU A 289 5.70 17.20 -18.84
CA LEU A 289 7.14 17.24 -19.12
C LEU A 289 7.62 15.97 -19.84
N TRP A 290 7.06 14.82 -19.50
CA TRP A 290 7.37 13.53 -20.14
C TRP A 290 6.82 13.49 -21.56
N SER A 291 5.53 13.75 -21.73
CA SER A 291 4.85 13.74 -23.03
C SER A 291 5.33 14.84 -23.98
N GLY A 292 5.80 15.98 -23.46
CA GLY A 292 6.08 17.18 -24.25
C GLY A 292 4.86 18.11 -24.39
N ALA A 293 3.82 17.93 -23.57
CA ALA A 293 2.58 18.70 -23.58
C ALA A 293 2.73 20.06 -22.85
N TYR A 294 3.72 20.85 -23.23
CA TYR A 294 4.01 22.17 -22.66
C TYR A 294 4.51 23.16 -23.71
N LYS A 295 4.41 24.47 -23.43
CA LYS A 295 5.13 25.50 -24.19
C LYS A 295 6.51 25.72 -23.58
N LYS A 296 7.55 25.82 -24.43
CA LYS A 296 8.93 26.11 -24.00
C LYS A 296 9.08 27.39 -23.17
N SER A 297 8.18 28.36 -23.33
CA SER A 297 8.14 29.56 -22.47
C SER A 297 7.90 29.26 -20.99
N MET A 298 7.33 28.09 -20.65
CA MET A 298 7.08 27.66 -19.28
C MET A 298 8.36 27.27 -18.53
N PHE A 299 9.46 26.92 -19.21
CA PHE A 299 10.75 26.62 -18.54
C PHE A 299 11.41 27.82 -17.86
N LYS A 300 11.02 29.03 -18.26
CA LYS A 300 11.46 30.27 -17.61
C LYS A 300 10.79 30.51 -16.25
N GLN A 301 9.86 29.64 -15.85
CA GLN A 301 9.26 29.64 -14.51
C GLN A 301 10.28 29.20 -13.47
N PRO A 302 10.55 30.01 -12.42
CA PRO A 302 11.44 29.62 -11.35
C PRO A 302 11.04 28.32 -10.67
N LEU A 303 9.75 27.94 -10.63
CA LEU A 303 9.37 26.66 -10.02
C LEU A 303 9.73 25.45 -10.88
N ILE A 304 9.69 25.53 -12.21
CA ILE A 304 10.14 24.40 -13.05
C ILE A 304 11.66 24.23 -12.87
N GLN A 305 12.42 25.32 -12.90
CA GLN A 305 13.85 25.33 -12.57
C GLN A 305 14.14 24.88 -11.12
N ASN A 306 13.24 25.20 -10.19
CA ASN A 306 13.34 24.76 -8.80
C ASN A 306 12.93 23.30 -8.63
N ILE A 307 11.98 22.72 -9.37
CA ILE A 307 11.69 21.27 -9.28
C ILE A 307 12.98 20.48 -9.54
N PHE A 308 13.89 20.97 -10.38
CA PHE A 308 15.19 20.33 -10.61
C PHE A 308 16.24 20.59 -9.51
N THR A 309 16.14 21.65 -8.71
CA THR A 309 17.10 21.96 -7.62
C THR A 309 16.55 21.70 -6.21
N SER A 310 15.29 22.07 -5.95
CA SER A 310 14.51 21.74 -4.75
C SER A 310 13.95 20.31 -4.74
N LEU A 311 14.29 19.45 -5.71
CA LEU A 311 14.26 18.01 -5.46
C LEU A 311 15.46 17.57 -4.60
N ASN A 312 16.61 18.27 -4.61
CA ASN A 312 17.79 17.83 -3.82
C ASN A 312 17.58 17.86 -2.29
N ASP A 313 16.66 18.67 -1.76
CA ASP A 313 16.38 18.76 -0.30
C ASP A 313 15.36 17.69 0.17
N PRO A 314 14.16 17.56 -0.44
CA PRO A 314 13.20 16.52 -0.08
C PRO A 314 13.63 15.12 -0.52
N LEU A 315 14.40 14.97 -1.62
CA LEU A 315 14.90 13.64 -1.98
C LEU A 315 15.83 13.08 -0.90
N GLN A 316 16.57 13.89 -0.14
CA GLN A 316 17.32 13.36 1.03
C GLN A 316 16.41 12.67 2.06
N LEU A 317 15.14 13.06 2.15
CA LEU A 317 14.14 12.42 3.02
C LEU A 317 13.61 11.08 2.46
N PHE A 318 13.81 10.83 1.16
CA PHE A 318 13.27 9.68 0.42
C PHE A 318 14.41 8.81 -0.16
N PRO A 319 15.13 8.05 0.69
CA PRO A 319 16.23 7.19 0.24
C PRO A 319 15.79 6.11 -0.76
N GLY A 320 14.54 5.66 -0.71
CA GLY A 320 14.00 4.54 -1.49
C GLY A 320 13.45 4.87 -2.90
N GLY A 321 13.64 6.10 -3.38
CA GLY A 321 13.02 6.61 -4.63
C GLY A 321 12.01 7.73 -4.35
N VAL A 322 11.29 8.19 -5.38
CA VAL A 322 10.34 9.31 -5.27
C VAL A 322 8.93 8.80 -5.05
N PRO A 323 8.22 9.24 -3.99
CA PRO A 323 6.89 8.77 -3.68
C PRO A 323 5.86 9.30 -4.68
N THR A 324 4.75 8.58 -4.81
CA THR A 324 3.66 8.90 -5.75
C THR A 324 2.94 10.20 -5.41
N SER A 325 2.77 10.47 -4.11
CA SER A 325 2.24 11.69 -3.53
C SER A 325 2.99 11.98 -2.21
N LEU A 326 2.65 13.10 -1.56
CA LEU A 326 3.10 13.40 -0.19
C LEU A 326 1.99 13.17 0.87
N ILE A 327 0.91 12.46 0.51
CA ILE A 327 -0.27 12.25 1.36
C ILE A 327 -0.24 10.84 1.96
N GLU A 328 -0.35 10.74 3.29
CA GLU A 328 -0.52 9.46 3.99
C GLU A 328 -2.02 9.07 4.04
N SER A 329 -2.48 8.29 3.06
CA SER A 329 -3.91 7.92 2.89
C SER A 329 -4.22 6.45 3.23
N ALA A 330 -3.20 5.65 3.53
CA ALA A 330 -3.21 4.17 3.54
C ALA A 330 -3.54 3.48 2.20
N GLN A 331 -3.79 4.23 1.12
CA GLN A 331 -3.94 3.69 -0.23
C GLN A 331 -2.58 3.39 -0.87
N GLN A 332 -2.56 2.57 -1.92
CA GLN A 332 -1.29 2.10 -2.50
C GLN A 332 -0.59 3.10 -3.43
N TRP A 333 -1.34 3.97 -4.11
CA TRP A 333 -0.79 5.00 -5.01
C TRP A 333 -0.61 6.34 -4.28
N ASP A 334 0.03 6.29 -3.11
CA ASP A 334 0.24 7.41 -2.19
C ASP A 334 1.53 7.24 -1.38
N PHE A 335 1.87 8.21 -0.53
CA PHE A 335 2.96 8.08 0.42
C PHE A 335 2.72 6.88 1.36
N PRO A 336 3.72 6.00 1.60
CA PRO A 336 5.15 6.14 1.27
C PRO A 336 5.58 5.37 0.01
N ASN A 337 4.67 5.02 -0.90
CA ASN A 337 4.99 4.12 -2.00
C ASN A 337 5.58 4.83 -3.23
N ALA A 338 6.74 4.35 -3.67
CA ALA A 338 7.29 4.56 -4.99
C ALA A 338 6.99 3.35 -5.91
N TRP A 339 6.75 3.66 -7.18
CA TRP A 339 6.44 2.70 -8.22
C TRP A 339 7.41 2.89 -9.39
N ALA A 340 7.81 1.79 -10.04
CA ALA A 340 8.78 1.81 -11.14
C ALA A 340 8.37 2.75 -12.30
N PRO A 341 7.09 2.74 -12.76
CA PRO A 341 6.55 3.71 -13.71
C PRO A 341 6.94 5.16 -13.45
N HIS A 342 6.85 5.57 -12.19
CA HIS A 342 7.03 6.97 -11.78
C HIS A 342 8.50 7.37 -11.74
N GLN A 343 9.40 6.45 -11.38
CA GLN A 343 10.84 6.70 -11.43
C GLN A 343 11.32 6.82 -12.88
N TYR A 344 10.79 5.96 -13.75
CA TYR A 344 11.01 6.03 -15.19
C TYR A 344 10.50 7.34 -15.78
N TYR A 345 9.28 7.78 -15.45
CA TYR A 345 8.74 9.05 -15.95
C TYR A 345 9.62 10.23 -15.56
N LEU A 346 9.99 10.36 -14.28
CA LEU A 346 10.91 11.42 -13.83
C LEU A 346 12.22 11.42 -14.63
N HIS A 347 12.82 10.25 -14.80
CA HIS A 347 14.07 10.11 -15.56
C HIS A 347 13.90 10.50 -17.04
N ALA A 348 12.87 9.98 -17.71
CA ALA A 348 12.57 10.29 -19.11
C ALA A 348 12.27 11.78 -19.32
N MET A 349 11.67 12.45 -18.33
CA MET A 349 11.53 13.91 -18.29
C MET A 349 12.91 14.57 -18.25
N TYR A 350 13.77 14.23 -17.28
CA TYR A 350 15.11 14.82 -17.16
C TYR A 350 15.91 14.72 -18.47
N LEU A 351 15.89 13.57 -19.15
CA LEU A 351 16.55 13.41 -20.45
C LEU A 351 15.99 14.33 -21.54
N LYS A 352 14.66 14.49 -21.60
CA LYS A 352 14.01 15.36 -22.57
C LYS A 352 14.41 16.82 -22.37
N LEU A 353 14.49 17.25 -21.11
CA LEU A 353 14.84 18.62 -20.70
C LEU A 353 16.32 18.93 -20.90
N TYR A 354 17.19 17.98 -20.57
CA TYR A 354 18.63 18.06 -20.87
C TYR A 354 18.89 18.39 -22.33
N ASN A 355 18.18 17.70 -23.24
CA ASN A 355 18.27 17.94 -24.69
C ASN A 355 17.67 19.27 -25.16
N GLU A 356 16.71 19.86 -24.42
CA GLU A 356 16.06 21.12 -24.83
C GLU A 356 16.81 22.38 -24.38
N GLU A 357 17.46 22.39 -23.21
CA GLU A 357 18.14 23.59 -22.66
C GLU A 357 19.63 23.41 -22.34
N ASN A 358 20.21 22.21 -22.54
CA ASN A 358 21.64 21.90 -22.30
C ASN A 358 22.12 22.28 -20.88
N LEU A 359 21.29 21.97 -19.89
CA LEU A 359 21.54 22.19 -18.47
C LEU A 359 22.12 20.92 -17.85
N ASP A 360 23.28 21.00 -17.19
CA ASP A 360 23.95 19.84 -16.57
C ASP A 360 23.22 19.38 -15.30
N TYR A 361 22.19 18.54 -15.50
CA TYR A 361 21.44 17.84 -14.46
C TYR A 361 21.86 16.36 -14.32
N HIS A 362 23.04 15.97 -14.83
CA HIS A 362 23.48 14.56 -14.80
C HIS A 362 23.61 14.06 -13.35
N LYS A 363 24.03 14.91 -12.42
CA LYS A 363 24.20 14.57 -11.00
C LYS A 363 22.86 14.26 -10.32
N GLU A 364 21.88 15.13 -10.46
CA GLU A 364 20.51 14.98 -9.93
C GLU A 364 19.85 13.70 -10.46
N MET A 365 19.97 13.48 -11.77
CA MET A 365 19.47 12.30 -12.45
C MET A 365 20.19 11.03 -11.95
N MET A 366 21.53 11.04 -11.80
CA MET A 366 22.28 9.92 -11.24
C MET A 366 21.93 9.64 -9.77
N HIS A 367 21.57 10.65 -8.98
CA HIS A 367 21.05 10.44 -7.63
C HIS A 367 19.69 9.71 -7.65
N LEU A 368 18.77 10.09 -8.54
CA LEU A 368 17.49 9.39 -8.73
C LEU A 368 17.70 7.92 -9.13
N VAL A 369 18.52 7.68 -10.16
CA VAL A 369 18.81 6.33 -10.68
C VAL A 369 19.46 5.46 -9.62
N ARG A 370 20.51 5.96 -8.94
CA ARG A 370 21.20 5.21 -7.87
C ARG A 370 20.26 4.82 -6.74
N ARG A 371 19.37 5.71 -6.28
CA ARG A 371 18.38 5.42 -5.23
C ARG A 371 17.42 4.30 -5.65
N TRP A 372 16.88 4.36 -6.86
CA TRP A 372 15.95 3.34 -7.33
C TRP A 372 16.64 1.98 -7.51
N ILE A 373 17.77 1.95 -8.22
CA ILE A 373 18.55 0.72 -8.42
C ILE A 373 18.91 0.08 -7.08
N ASN A 374 19.46 0.86 -6.13
CA ASN A 374 19.78 0.38 -4.79
C ASN A 374 18.56 -0.19 -4.05
N SER A 375 17.39 0.44 -4.20
CA SER A 375 16.14 -0.02 -3.59
C SER A 375 15.64 -1.33 -4.20
N THR A 376 15.82 -1.52 -5.49
CA THR A 376 15.46 -2.76 -6.20
C THR A 376 16.47 -3.89 -6.05
N PHE A 377 17.75 -3.58 -5.86
CA PHE A 377 18.84 -4.56 -5.72
C PHE A 377 18.74 -5.38 -4.43
N CYS A 378 18.20 -4.78 -3.37
CA CYS A 378 18.18 -5.37 -2.03
C CYS A 378 16.93 -6.24 -1.80
N GLY A 379 16.84 -7.39 -2.47
CA GLY A 379 15.79 -8.39 -2.24
C GLY A 379 15.18 -8.95 -3.51
N LEU A 380 13.87 -9.23 -3.48
CA LEU A 380 13.08 -9.55 -4.67
C LEU A 380 12.66 -8.27 -5.40
N LEU A 381 12.39 -8.38 -6.69
CA LEU A 381 11.86 -7.26 -7.49
C LEU A 381 10.35 -7.14 -7.25
N PHE A 382 9.96 -6.16 -6.43
CA PHE A 382 8.57 -5.96 -6.01
C PHE A 382 7.80 -5.06 -6.98
N GLU A 383 6.48 -5.16 -6.90
CA GLU A 383 5.50 -4.25 -7.53
C GLU A 383 5.74 -2.77 -7.18
N LYS A 384 5.97 -2.49 -5.90
CA LYS A 384 6.10 -1.14 -5.30
C LYS A 384 7.03 -1.17 -4.10
N TYR A 385 7.64 -0.02 -3.76
CA TYR A 385 8.68 0.11 -2.73
C TYR A 385 8.36 1.22 -1.72
N ASP A 386 8.78 1.06 -0.46
CA ASP A 386 8.66 2.09 0.58
C ASP A 386 9.83 3.09 0.49
N VAL A 387 9.53 4.35 0.13
CA VAL A 387 10.58 5.37 -0.08
C VAL A 387 11.38 5.70 1.17
N ARG A 388 10.88 5.34 2.35
CA ARG A 388 11.55 5.60 3.63
C ARG A 388 12.64 4.57 3.92
N LYS A 389 12.64 3.42 3.25
CA LYS A 389 13.65 2.36 3.45
C LYS A 389 13.96 1.57 2.17
N PRO A 390 15.12 1.78 1.52
CA PRO A 390 15.56 1.00 0.36
C PRO A 390 15.55 -0.50 0.63
N GLY A 391 15.17 -1.31 -0.37
CA GLY A 391 15.03 -2.76 -0.26
C GLY A 391 13.69 -3.23 0.30
N TYR A 392 12.81 -2.33 0.75
CA TYR A 392 11.53 -2.72 1.33
C TYR A 392 10.38 -2.51 0.35
N ALA A 393 9.59 -3.57 0.19
CA ALA A 393 8.32 -3.51 -0.51
C ALA A 393 7.38 -2.49 0.15
N GLY A 394 6.64 -1.75 -0.68
CA GLY A 394 5.56 -0.86 -0.26
C GLY A 394 4.32 -1.64 0.17
N PHE A 395 3.29 -0.91 0.64
CA PHE A 395 2.11 -1.50 1.28
C PHE A 395 0.83 -0.71 0.98
N GLY A 396 -0.30 -1.11 1.58
CA GLY A 396 -1.61 -0.51 1.33
C GLY A 396 -2.27 -1.05 0.06
N GLY A 397 -3.51 -0.59 -0.19
CA GLY A 397 -4.39 -1.14 -1.23
C GLY A 397 -5.17 -2.39 -0.78
N GLU A 398 -5.88 -3.00 -1.73
CA GLU A 398 -6.79 -4.14 -1.47
C GLU A 398 -6.07 -5.49 -1.29
N TYR A 399 -4.76 -5.58 -1.57
CA TYR A 399 -4.01 -6.83 -1.56
C TYR A 399 -2.55 -6.65 -1.14
N LEU A 400 -1.93 -7.77 -0.75
CA LEU A 400 -0.51 -7.83 -0.40
C LEU A 400 0.37 -7.52 -1.61
N VAL A 401 1.51 -6.87 -1.40
CA VAL A 401 2.48 -6.56 -2.46
C VAL A 401 2.96 -7.81 -3.21
N GLN A 402 3.13 -7.69 -4.52
CA GLN A 402 3.54 -8.78 -5.42
C GLN A 402 5.05 -8.73 -5.76
N ASP A 403 5.62 -9.86 -6.16
CA ASP A 403 7.04 -10.05 -6.50
C ASP A 403 7.28 -10.54 -7.94
N GLY A 404 8.54 -10.45 -8.38
CA GLY A 404 9.00 -10.76 -9.74
C GLY A 404 8.62 -9.70 -10.80
N PHE A 405 8.28 -8.48 -10.39
CA PHE A 405 7.29 -7.66 -11.08
C PHE A 405 7.76 -7.01 -12.40
N GLY A 406 6.96 -7.16 -13.46
CA GLY A 406 7.28 -6.84 -14.85
C GLY A 406 7.78 -5.41 -15.10
N TRP A 407 7.07 -4.37 -14.64
CA TRP A 407 7.56 -2.99 -14.81
C TRP A 407 8.84 -2.71 -14.01
N THR A 408 9.08 -3.42 -12.91
CA THR A 408 10.24 -3.17 -12.03
C THR A 408 11.47 -3.74 -12.70
N ASN A 409 11.37 -4.98 -13.18
CA ASN A 409 12.36 -5.62 -14.03
C ASN A 409 12.67 -4.73 -15.25
N GLY A 410 11.64 -4.21 -15.91
CA GLY A 410 11.75 -3.34 -17.08
C GLY A 410 12.51 -2.04 -16.84
N VAL A 411 12.12 -1.28 -15.81
CA VAL A 411 12.75 0.00 -15.45
C VAL A 411 14.16 -0.20 -14.89
N VAL A 412 14.42 -1.29 -14.16
CA VAL A 412 15.78 -1.64 -13.70
C VAL A 412 16.69 -1.94 -14.90
N LEU A 413 16.25 -2.76 -15.86
CA LEU A 413 17.02 -3.02 -17.08
C LEU A 413 17.29 -1.75 -17.89
N TYR A 414 16.28 -0.89 -18.05
CA TYR A 414 16.40 0.41 -18.70
C TYR A 414 17.48 1.30 -18.06
N PHE A 415 17.49 1.42 -16.73
CA PHE A 415 18.51 2.18 -16.01
C PHE A 415 19.90 1.54 -16.03
N LEU A 416 20.00 0.21 -15.92
CA LEU A 416 21.27 -0.50 -16.01
C LEU A 416 21.90 -0.38 -17.40
N ASN A 417 21.07 -0.37 -18.47
CA ASN A 417 21.54 -0.16 -19.84
C ASN A 417 22.16 1.23 -20.04
N LEU A 418 21.55 2.28 -19.47
CA LEU A 418 22.03 3.65 -19.61
C LEU A 418 23.20 3.97 -18.67
N TYR A 419 23.17 3.51 -17.42
CA TYR A 419 24.06 3.97 -16.34
C TYR A 419 24.87 2.87 -15.67
N GLY A 420 24.77 1.61 -16.10
CA GLY A 420 25.46 0.47 -15.46
C GLY A 420 26.98 0.65 -15.32
N HIS A 421 27.60 1.49 -16.16
CA HIS A 421 29.01 1.84 -16.10
C HIS A 421 29.38 2.89 -15.03
N GLU A 422 28.39 3.63 -14.50
CA GLU A 422 28.52 4.61 -13.41
C GLU A 422 27.86 4.13 -12.09
N LEU A 423 27.31 2.91 -12.07
CA LEU A 423 26.61 2.33 -10.94
C LEU A 423 27.50 1.31 -10.22
N GLU A 424 27.62 1.47 -8.90
CA GLU A 424 28.26 0.51 -8.01
C GLU A 424 27.19 -0.28 -7.26
N ALA A 425 27.40 -1.59 -7.11
CA ALA A 425 26.51 -2.42 -6.30
C ALA A 425 26.63 -2.02 -4.81
N PRO A 426 25.52 -1.86 -4.07
CA PRO A 426 25.58 -1.48 -2.66
C PRO A 426 26.25 -2.58 -1.82
N SER A 427 27.20 -2.17 -0.98
CA SER A 427 28.10 -3.10 -0.25
C SER A 427 27.39 -4.00 0.76
N THR A 428 26.25 -3.57 1.31
CA THR A 428 25.30 -4.42 2.03
C THR A 428 23.86 -3.96 1.79
N CYS A 429 22.87 -4.83 2.04
CA CYS A 429 21.46 -4.43 2.04
C CYS A 429 21.07 -3.60 3.29
N ASP A 430 21.92 -3.57 4.32
CA ASP A 430 21.69 -2.84 5.58
C ASP A 430 22.36 -1.45 5.62
N SER A 431 23.32 -1.16 4.72
CA SER A 431 24.17 0.04 4.78
C SER A 431 23.47 1.37 4.46
N PHE A 432 22.17 1.39 4.16
CA PHE A 432 21.43 2.63 3.88
C PHE A 432 21.22 3.54 5.11
N ASP A 433 21.70 3.15 6.28
CA ASP A 433 21.90 4.04 7.43
C ASP A 433 23.07 5.05 7.23
N SER A 434 23.89 4.92 6.18
CA SER A 434 25.06 5.77 5.92
C SER A 434 24.79 7.05 5.12
N PHE A 435 23.70 7.79 5.41
CA PHE A 435 23.48 9.13 4.84
C PHE A 435 24.40 10.22 5.44
N ASN A 436 25.18 9.91 6.47
CA ASN A 436 26.03 10.87 7.19
C ASN A 436 27.37 11.23 6.51
N ASN A 437 27.79 10.53 5.44
CA ASN A 437 29.14 10.69 4.87
C ASN A 437 29.24 11.66 3.67
N TYR A 438 28.15 12.32 3.23
CA TYR A 438 28.24 13.27 2.11
C TYR A 438 28.75 14.66 2.51
N ASN A 439 28.63 15.04 3.79
CA ASN A 439 29.04 16.36 4.28
C ASN A 439 30.57 16.55 4.34
N SER A 440 31.37 15.48 4.30
CA SER A 440 32.84 15.58 4.38
C SER A 440 33.53 15.98 3.07
N MET A 441 32.78 16.17 1.98
CA MET A 441 33.32 16.58 0.68
C MET A 441 32.97 18.01 0.23
N GLN A 442 32.11 18.74 0.95
CA GLN A 442 31.69 20.10 0.56
C GLN A 442 32.28 21.26 1.39
N GLU A 443 33.09 21.00 2.43
CA GLU A 443 33.75 22.06 3.23
C GLU A 443 34.89 22.82 2.50
N LYS A 444 34.97 22.70 1.17
CA LYS A 444 35.84 23.50 0.30
C LYS A 444 35.11 23.94 -0.96
N GLU A 445 34.25 24.98 -0.86
CA GLU A 445 34.46 26.22 -1.61
C GLU A 445 33.44 27.34 -1.32
N THR A 446 33.99 28.55 -1.14
CA THR A 446 33.37 29.89 -1.32
C THR A 446 32.27 30.40 -0.37
N ASN A 447 32.58 31.53 0.29
CA ASN A 447 31.61 32.46 0.88
C ASN A 447 31.04 33.38 -0.20
N ASP A 448 29.72 33.59 -0.21
CA ASP A 448 29.14 34.91 -0.54
C ASP A 448 27.92 35.19 0.36
N LYS A 449 27.77 36.46 0.79
CA LYS A 449 26.80 36.91 1.81
C LYS A 449 25.60 37.67 1.23
N SER A 450 25.34 37.52 -0.07
CA SER A 450 24.23 38.19 -0.76
C SER A 450 22.87 37.46 -0.60
N THR A 451 22.87 36.17 -0.28
CA THR A 451 21.68 35.28 -0.28
C THR A 451 20.79 35.38 0.97
N GLU A 452 21.31 35.82 2.12
CA GLU A 452 20.61 35.74 3.42
C GLU A 452 19.34 36.60 3.52
N ARG A 453 19.19 37.66 2.72
CA ARG A 453 18.07 38.62 2.86
C ARG A 453 16.81 38.29 2.07
N PHE A 454 16.83 37.33 1.15
CA PHE A 454 15.62 36.93 0.40
C PHE A 454 14.94 35.68 0.97
N GLY A 455 15.71 34.73 1.53
CA GLY A 455 15.18 33.53 2.18
C GLY A 455 14.20 33.83 3.33
N LEU A 456 14.41 34.93 4.06
CA LEU A 456 13.54 35.39 5.16
C LEU A 456 12.09 35.75 4.74
N LYS A 457 11.84 36.10 3.47
CA LYS A 457 10.48 36.42 3.00
C LYS A 457 9.68 35.20 2.56
N ILE A 458 10.33 34.20 1.95
CA ILE A 458 9.69 32.92 1.63
C ILE A 458 9.50 32.10 2.92
N ALA A 459 10.47 32.16 3.83
CA ALA A 459 10.34 31.60 5.16
C ALA A 459 9.05 32.07 5.85
N LEU A 460 8.65 33.35 5.79
CA LEU A 460 7.43 33.81 6.47
C LEU A 460 6.11 33.23 5.90
N ILE A 461 6.04 32.94 4.61
CA ILE A 461 4.85 32.33 4.00
C ILE A 461 4.78 30.85 4.37
N SER A 462 5.87 30.11 4.14
CA SER A 462 5.96 28.69 4.50
C SER A 462 5.87 28.45 6.00
N LEU A 463 6.51 29.29 6.84
CA LEU A 463 6.48 29.20 8.31
C LEU A 463 5.12 29.61 8.89
N SER A 464 4.25 30.33 8.18
CA SER A 464 2.86 30.53 8.64
C SER A 464 2.02 29.24 8.53
N PHE A 465 2.27 28.45 7.49
CA PHE A 465 1.68 27.14 7.25
C PHE A 465 2.34 26.07 8.13
N LEU A 466 3.66 26.17 8.32
CA LEU A 466 4.45 25.29 9.16
C LEU A 466 4.18 25.55 10.64
N LEU A 467 4.12 26.79 11.17
CA LEU A 467 3.87 27.06 12.61
C LEU A 467 2.51 26.56 13.10
N LYS A 468 1.45 26.66 12.27
CA LYS A 468 0.14 26.07 12.59
C LYS A 468 0.18 24.55 12.72
N ASN A 469 1.19 23.88 12.14
CA ASN A 469 1.39 22.43 12.23
C ASN A 469 2.63 22.02 13.07
N LEU A 470 3.59 22.91 13.34
CA LEU A 470 4.85 22.62 14.05
C LEU A 470 4.67 22.50 15.56
N GLN A 471 3.69 23.22 16.12
CA GLN A 471 3.21 22.94 17.48
C GLN A 471 2.55 21.56 17.59
N ARG A 472 2.28 20.88 16.46
CA ARG A 472 1.77 19.50 16.37
C ARG A 472 2.86 18.48 15.99
N ILE A 473 3.85 18.88 15.18
CA ILE A 473 4.94 18.03 14.66
C ILE A 473 6.12 17.88 15.63
N LEU A 474 6.36 18.81 16.57
CA LEU A 474 7.46 18.71 17.56
C LEU A 474 7.29 17.60 18.63
N ARG A 475 6.45 16.59 18.37
CA ARG A 475 6.32 15.38 19.19
C ARG A 475 6.00 14.13 18.34
N MET A 476 6.97 13.62 17.56
CA MET A 476 7.44 12.22 17.64
C MET A 476 8.45 11.81 16.54
N PRO A 477 9.30 10.80 16.79
CA PRO A 477 10.25 10.24 15.80
C PRO A 477 9.68 9.05 15.01
N LEU A 478 10.29 8.77 13.85
CA LEU A 478 10.02 7.60 12.99
C LEU A 478 10.67 6.30 13.53
N PRO A 479 10.06 5.12 13.35
CA PRO A 479 10.68 3.84 13.72
C PRO A 479 11.57 3.26 12.61
N LYS A 480 12.85 3.06 12.93
CA LYS A 480 13.73 2.13 12.19
C LYS A 480 13.24 0.69 12.40
N LYS A 481 13.41 -0.20 11.41
CA LYS A 481 13.36 -1.65 11.65
C LYS A 481 14.62 -2.10 12.41
N GLN A 482 14.59 -1.94 13.72
CA GLN A 482 15.28 -2.80 14.68
C GLN A 482 14.22 -3.57 15.46
N ALA A 483 14.59 -4.67 16.11
CA ALA A 483 13.77 -5.20 17.19
C ALA A 483 13.68 -4.13 18.29
N ALA A 484 12.53 -3.48 18.41
CA ALA A 484 12.33 -2.40 19.37
C ALA A 484 12.37 -2.97 20.80
N ILE A 485 13.48 -2.78 21.51
CA ILE A 485 13.60 -3.16 22.92
C ILE A 485 12.80 -2.15 23.76
N LEU A 486 11.51 -2.45 23.98
CA LEU A 486 10.59 -1.61 24.73
C LEU A 486 10.90 -1.67 26.24
N LYS A 487 11.77 -0.77 26.69
CA LYS A 487 12.18 -0.63 28.09
C LYS A 487 11.11 0.12 28.89
N GLY A 488 10.31 -0.61 29.66
CA GLY A 488 9.23 -0.03 30.48
C GLY A 488 9.11 -0.62 31.88
N HIS A 489 9.14 -1.95 31.97
CA HIS A 489 9.13 -2.68 33.24
C HIS A 489 10.49 -2.63 33.94
N GLN A 490 10.48 -2.66 35.27
CA GLN A 490 11.69 -2.72 36.14
C GLN A 490 12.06 -4.16 36.54
N GLY A 491 11.46 -5.16 35.90
CA GLY A 491 11.70 -6.59 36.12
C GLY A 491 11.38 -7.38 34.85
N PRO A 492 11.45 -8.72 34.89
CA PRO A 492 11.11 -9.54 33.73
C PRO A 492 9.67 -9.26 33.28
N VAL A 493 9.49 -9.11 31.96
CA VAL A 493 8.17 -9.06 31.34
C VAL A 493 7.66 -10.49 31.26
N LEU A 494 6.55 -10.78 31.94
CA LEU A 494 6.04 -12.15 32.10
C LEU A 494 4.91 -12.45 31.12
N THR A 495 4.23 -11.40 30.64
CA THR A 495 3.10 -11.51 29.72
C THR A 495 2.99 -10.24 28.86
N VAL A 496 2.63 -10.44 27.59
CA VAL A 496 2.29 -9.38 26.64
C VAL A 496 1.09 -9.86 25.84
N LYS A 497 0.03 -9.05 25.74
CA LYS A 497 -1.10 -9.34 24.83
C LYS A 497 -1.17 -8.29 23.72
N PHE A 498 -1.18 -8.81 22.50
CA PHE A 498 -1.18 -8.07 21.25
C PHE A 498 -2.49 -8.15 20.51
N ASN A 499 -2.80 -7.02 19.89
CA ASN A 499 -4.12 -6.64 19.49
C ASN A 499 -4.65 -7.29 18.15
N GLY A 500 -4.34 -8.54 17.73
CA GLY A 500 -4.84 -9.07 16.43
C GLY A 500 -4.01 -10.10 15.61
N ASN A 501 -4.42 -10.34 14.35
CA ASN A 501 -4.14 -11.55 13.55
C ASN A 501 -2.75 -11.76 12.92
N ASN A 502 -1.79 -10.81 13.00
CA ASN A 502 -0.51 -10.95 12.28
C ASN A 502 0.56 -11.76 13.06
N PHE A 503 0.20 -12.98 13.50
CA PHE A 503 1.07 -13.84 14.30
C PHE A 503 2.26 -14.40 13.51
N LEU A 504 2.03 -14.91 12.29
CA LEU A 504 3.10 -15.48 11.46
C LEU A 504 4.17 -14.45 11.05
N GLN A 505 3.78 -13.21 10.75
CA GLN A 505 4.74 -12.17 10.31
C GLN A 505 5.74 -11.77 11.40
N PHE A 506 5.41 -11.92 12.69
CA PHE A 506 6.35 -11.62 13.76
C PHE A 506 7.30 -12.79 14.04
N ILE A 507 6.80 -14.03 14.15
CA ILE A 507 7.64 -15.21 14.44
C ILE A 507 8.65 -15.49 13.31
N LEU A 508 8.25 -15.37 12.04
CA LEU A 508 9.16 -15.57 10.91
C LEU A 508 10.27 -14.48 10.83
N SER A 509 10.15 -13.38 11.57
CA SER A 509 11.20 -12.36 11.73
C SER A 509 12.15 -12.61 12.91
N TRP A 510 11.91 -13.65 13.72
CA TRP A 510 12.56 -13.84 15.02
C TRP A 510 13.45 -15.09 15.11
N MET A 511 13.25 -16.09 14.25
CA MET A 511 14.04 -17.34 14.25
C MET A 511 15.36 -17.19 13.48
N GLY A 512 16.42 -16.67 14.15
CA GLY A 512 17.69 -16.39 13.46
C GLY A 512 18.94 -16.11 14.32
N SER A 513 19.15 -16.80 15.45
CA SER A 513 20.49 -16.88 16.09
C SER A 513 20.60 -17.98 17.17
N PRO A 514 21.81 -18.48 17.46
CA PRO A 514 22.02 -19.59 18.40
C PRO A 514 22.01 -19.16 19.88
N TRP A 515 21.74 -20.14 20.72
CA TRP A 515 21.52 -20.06 22.17
C TRP A 515 22.66 -19.43 22.99
N ASN A 516 22.32 -18.52 23.92
CA ASN A 516 22.84 -18.61 25.29
C ASN A 516 22.02 -17.81 26.34
N ARG A 517 21.83 -18.43 27.52
CA ARG A 517 21.39 -17.88 28.82
C ARG A 517 20.00 -17.20 28.92
N SER A 518 19.02 -18.03 29.29
CA SER A 518 17.94 -17.75 30.25
C SER A 518 17.17 -16.42 30.13
N VAL A 519 16.36 -16.30 29.07
CA VAL A 519 15.13 -15.49 29.13
C VAL A 519 13.97 -16.37 28.69
N THR A 520 13.11 -16.76 29.63
CA THR A 520 11.87 -17.50 29.32
C THR A 520 10.88 -16.53 28.70
N ILE A 521 10.82 -16.49 27.37
CA ILE A 521 9.83 -15.72 26.61
C ILE A 521 8.72 -16.69 26.16
N VAL A 522 7.49 -16.42 26.55
CA VAL A 522 6.29 -17.15 26.14
C VAL A 522 5.32 -16.18 25.47
N VAL A 523 4.61 -16.62 24.43
CA VAL A 523 4.14 -15.79 23.31
C VAL A 523 2.62 -15.92 23.06
N ALA A 524 1.99 -14.82 22.55
CA ALA A 524 0.77 -14.71 21.70
C ALA A 524 -0.62 -14.18 22.23
N THR A 525 -1.66 -14.13 21.35
CA THR A 525 -2.29 -12.92 20.70
C THR A 525 -3.86 -12.84 20.72
N TYR A 526 -4.53 -11.67 20.47
CA TYR A 526 -5.86 -11.44 19.77
C TYR A 526 -6.48 -9.98 19.83
N ARG A 527 -7.42 -9.59 18.90
CA ARG A 527 -7.99 -8.29 18.34
C ARG A 527 -9.06 -7.44 19.14
N SER A 528 -9.47 -6.15 18.88
CA SER A 528 -8.88 -4.97 18.13
C SER A 528 -9.65 -4.35 16.92
N PRO A 529 -10.48 -3.29 17.08
CA PRO A 529 -10.87 -2.41 15.98
C PRO A 529 -9.79 -1.44 15.45
N ASP A 530 -8.80 -1.02 16.26
CA ASP A 530 -7.92 0.13 15.92
C ASP A 530 -6.42 -0.21 15.67
N ASN A 531 -5.94 -1.39 16.07
CA ASN A 531 -4.53 -1.82 15.95
C ASN A 531 -3.48 -0.86 16.59
N THR A 532 -3.86 0.13 17.41
CA THR A 532 -2.91 1.18 17.86
C THR A 532 -2.19 0.87 19.17
N LYS A 533 -2.69 -0.07 19.99
CA LYS A 533 -2.25 -0.27 21.38
C LYS A 533 -2.04 -1.74 21.76
N PHE A 534 -1.19 -1.98 22.77
CA PHE A 534 -1.02 -3.29 23.41
C PHE A 534 -0.79 -3.17 24.92
N ALA A 535 -0.98 -4.27 25.67
CA ALA A 535 -0.79 -4.30 27.12
C ALA A 535 0.27 -5.33 27.54
N SER A 536 1.04 -5.02 28.59
CA SER A 536 2.03 -5.93 29.19
C SER A 536 1.95 -5.96 30.72
N GLY A 537 2.26 -7.13 31.29
CA GLY A 537 2.34 -7.36 32.74
C GLY A 537 3.75 -7.82 33.15
N GLY A 538 4.25 -7.28 34.26
CA GLY A 538 5.64 -7.47 34.68
C GLY A 538 5.84 -8.02 36.09
N GLY A 539 7.05 -8.53 36.32
CA GLY A 539 7.57 -8.86 37.65
C GLY A 539 7.67 -7.68 38.62
N ASP A 540 7.64 -6.44 38.09
CA ASP A 540 7.58 -5.18 38.83
C ASP A 540 6.16 -4.81 39.33
N LYS A 541 5.19 -5.74 39.23
CA LYS A 541 3.80 -5.58 39.70
C LYS A 541 2.99 -4.55 38.93
N MET A 542 3.50 -4.09 37.77
CA MET A 542 2.85 -3.08 36.94
C MET A 542 2.10 -3.72 35.77
N VAL A 543 1.06 -3.03 35.32
CA VAL A 543 0.48 -3.20 33.98
C VAL A 543 0.81 -1.95 33.17
N LEU A 544 1.29 -2.12 31.95
CA LEU A 544 1.65 -1.03 31.05
C LEU A 544 0.78 -1.09 29.79
N LEU A 545 0.19 0.05 29.41
CA LEU A 545 -0.45 0.25 28.12
C LEU A 545 0.52 1.00 27.21
N TRP A 546 0.70 0.49 26.00
CA TRP A 546 1.65 0.98 25.01
C TRP A 546 0.92 1.43 23.74
N ASP A 547 1.52 2.38 23.03
CA ASP A 547 1.16 2.78 21.67
C ASP A 547 2.16 2.12 20.72
N VAL A 548 1.64 1.28 19.81
CA VAL A 548 2.39 0.42 18.88
C VAL A 548 3.17 1.27 17.89
N LEU A 549 2.52 2.30 17.34
CA LEU A 549 3.09 3.16 16.30
C LEU A 549 4.12 4.13 16.90
N ALA A 550 3.89 4.56 18.13
CA ALA A 550 4.77 5.49 18.86
C ALA A 550 5.93 4.82 19.62
N GLY A 551 5.90 3.50 19.81
CA GLY A 551 6.90 2.77 20.61
C GLY A 551 6.99 3.22 22.07
N ARG A 552 5.94 3.81 22.64
CA ARG A 552 5.96 4.47 23.97
C ARG A 552 4.85 3.99 24.89
N ILE A 553 5.09 4.11 26.20
CA ILE A 553 4.07 3.87 27.22
C ILE A 553 3.05 5.01 27.21
N VAL A 554 1.79 4.67 26.98
CA VAL A 554 0.63 5.58 27.10
C VAL A 554 0.18 5.69 28.55
N ARG A 555 0.14 4.55 29.27
CA ARG A 555 -0.32 4.51 30.66
C ARG A 555 0.49 3.54 31.49
N LYS A 556 0.87 3.96 32.70
CA LYS A 556 1.37 3.11 33.78
C LYS A 556 0.23 2.87 34.77
N MET A 557 -0.12 1.61 34.99
CA MET A 557 -1.23 1.18 35.85
C MET A 557 -0.65 0.39 37.01
N SER A 558 -0.85 0.89 38.22
CA SER A 558 -0.28 0.35 39.46
C SER A 558 -1.39 -0.09 40.41
N GLY A 559 -1.15 -1.18 41.15
CA GLY A 559 -2.08 -1.64 42.18
C GLY A 559 -1.83 -3.05 42.67
N HIS A 560 -1.34 -3.95 41.80
CA HIS A 560 -1.00 -5.31 42.19
C HIS A 560 0.11 -5.33 43.25
N THR A 561 0.03 -6.27 44.19
CA THR A 561 0.99 -6.42 45.29
C THR A 561 2.03 -7.51 44.99
N HIS A 562 1.83 -8.30 43.93
CA HIS A 562 2.80 -9.27 43.39
C HIS A 562 2.88 -9.19 41.85
N ARG A 563 3.73 -10.03 41.24
CA ARG A 563 3.94 -10.10 39.78
C ARG A 563 2.65 -10.38 39.01
N VAL A 564 2.48 -9.71 37.88
CA VAL A 564 1.38 -9.95 36.93
C VAL A 564 1.74 -11.14 36.05
N ASN A 565 0.93 -12.21 36.10
CA ASN A 565 1.17 -13.47 35.39
C ASN A 565 0.50 -13.48 34.00
N SER A 566 -0.65 -12.83 33.84
CA SER A 566 -1.35 -12.70 32.55
C SER A 566 -2.12 -11.38 32.45
N VAL A 567 -2.40 -10.94 31.22
CA VAL A 567 -3.31 -9.83 30.92
C VAL A 567 -4.27 -10.24 29.80
N ALA A 568 -5.40 -9.56 29.67
CA ALA A 568 -6.36 -9.70 28.58
C ALA A 568 -7.03 -8.33 28.29
N ILE A 569 -7.66 -8.18 27.13
CA ILE A 569 -8.38 -6.97 26.69
C ILE A 569 -9.70 -7.42 26.07
N ASN A 570 -10.81 -6.72 26.33
CA ASN A 570 -12.09 -7.03 25.66
C ASN A 570 -12.10 -6.61 24.19
N SER A 571 -13.06 -7.14 23.42
CA SER A 571 -13.29 -6.82 22.00
C SER A 571 -13.30 -5.32 21.70
N GLU A 572 -14.15 -4.58 22.41
CA GLU A 572 -14.31 -3.11 22.34
C GLU A 572 -13.05 -2.34 22.76
N SER A 573 -12.05 -3.00 23.34
CA SER A 573 -10.81 -2.39 23.84
C SER A 573 -11.03 -1.22 24.81
N SER A 574 -12.13 -1.28 25.55
CA SER A 574 -12.50 -0.36 26.62
C SER A 574 -11.91 -0.77 27.98
N LEU A 575 -11.60 -2.07 28.16
CA LEU A 575 -11.16 -2.66 29.42
C LEU A 575 -9.90 -3.53 29.25
N VAL A 576 -8.98 -3.43 30.20
CA VAL A 576 -7.89 -4.40 30.41
C VAL A 576 -8.20 -5.23 31.66
N PHE A 577 -7.90 -6.52 31.61
CA PHE A 577 -7.93 -7.44 32.74
C PHE A 577 -6.51 -7.91 33.03
N SER A 578 -6.12 -8.03 34.30
CA SER A 578 -4.79 -8.54 34.68
C SER A 578 -4.85 -9.53 35.83
N ALA A 579 -4.32 -10.73 35.61
CA ALA A 579 -4.18 -11.80 36.60
C ALA A 579 -2.81 -11.76 37.25
N SER A 580 -2.77 -11.92 38.57
CA SER A 580 -1.56 -11.77 39.38
C SER A 580 -1.40 -12.87 40.40
N TYR A 581 -0.16 -13.06 40.82
CA TYR A 581 0.23 -13.95 41.90
C TYR A 581 -0.23 -13.42 43.29
N ASP A 582 -0.84 -12.24 43.35
CA ASP A 582 -1.50 -11.71 44.56
C ASP A 582 -2.95 -12.19 44.78
N ALA A 583 -3.36 -13.27 44.10
CA ALA A 583 -4.70 -13.86 44.15
C ALA A 583 -5.84 -12.92 43.69
N THR A 584 -5.51 -11.91 42.88
CA THR A 584 -6.50 -11.00 42.28
C THR A 584 -6.43 -10.96 40.75
N VAL A 585 -7.61 -10.86 40.13
CA VAL A 585 -7.76 -10.28 38.79
C VAL A 585 -8.19 -8.83 38.94
N ARG A 586 -7.64 -7.92 38.13
CA ARG A 586 -7.96 -6.49 38.20
C ARG A 586 -8.43 -5.95 36.87
N VAL A 587 -9.42 -5.07 36.93
CA VAL A 587 -10.01 -4.41 35.77
C VAL A 587 -9.54 -2.97 35.69
N TRP A 588 -9.11 -2.55 34.51
CA TRP A 588 -8.64 -1.20 34.22
C TRP A 588 -9.46 -0.63 33.07
N ASP A 589 -10.17 0.47 33.31
CA ASP A 589 -10.89 1.19 32.26
C ASP A 589 -9.92 2.07 31.44
N LEU A 590 -9.92 1.85 30.13
CA LEU A 590 -9.09 2.59 29.18
C LEU A 590 -9.72 3.92 28.77
N ARG A 591 -11.05 4.08 28.92
CA ARG A 591 -11.78 5.29 28.51
C ARG A 591 -11.48 6.49 29.40
N SER A 592 -11.50 6.29 30.72
CA SER A 592 -11.00 7.26 31.69
C SER A 592 -9.48 7.25 31.75
N ASN A 593 -8.85 8.35 32.20
CA ASN A 593 -7.41 8.41 32.46
C ASN A 593 -7.02 7.84 33.85
N ASN A 594 -7.88 7.02 34.46
CA ASN A 594 -7.59 6.40 35.74
C ASN A 594 -6.37 5.47 35.65
N ARG A 595 -5.51 5.49 36.68
CA ARG A 595 -4.31 4.66 36.81
C ARG A 595 -4.43 3.58 37.88
N GLN A 596 -5.50 3.64 38.68
CA GLN A 596 -5.92 2.61 39.62
C GLN A 596 -6.92 1.67 38.91
N PRO A 597 -7.05 0.42 39.38
CA PRO A 597 -8.07 -0.47 38.86
C PRO A 597 -9.46 0.10 39.20
N ILE A 598 -10.41 -0.02 38.28
CA ILE A 598 -11.81 0.32 38.58
C ILE A 598 -12.49 -0.77 39.41
N GLN A 599 -11.95 -1.99 39.39
CA GLN A 599 -12.44 -3.12 40.16
C GLN A 599 -11.31 -4.11 40.48
N ILE A 600 -11.40 -4.75 41.63
CA ILE A 600 -10.50 -5.83 42.07
C ILE A 600 -11.37 -7.06 42.32
N LEU A 601 -11.11 -8.12 41.57
CA LEU A 601 -11.80 -9.40 41.65
C LEU A 601 -10.93 -10.31 42.53
N ASN A 602 -11.40 -10.63 43.73
CA ASN A 602 -10.67 -11.48 44.67
C ASN A 602 -11.06 -12.94 44.39
N GLU A 603 -10.10 -13.77 43.97
CA GLU A 603 -10.39 -15.19 43.66
C GLU A 603 -10.18 -16.12 44.85
N ALA A 604 -9.52 -15.62 45.89
CA ALA A 604 -9.27 -16.21 47.20
C ALA A 604 -8.41 -17.49 47.22
N LYS A 605 -7.55 -17.54 48.26
CA LYS A 605 -6.51 -18.54 48.57
C LYS A 605 -5.26 -18.57 47.68
N ASP A 606 -5.37 -18.56 46.34
CA ASP A 606 -4.21 -18.91 45.48
C ASP A 606 -3.93 -17.99 44.28
N SER A 607 -2.72 -18.12 43.71
CA SER A 607 -2.21 -17.31 42.59
C SER A 607 -2.97 -17.55 41.29
N VAL A 608 -3.41 -16.47 40.63
CA VAL A 608 -4.05 -16.54 39.31
C VAL A 608 -2.99 -16.67 38.20
N SER A 609 -2.98 -17.80 37.47
CA SER A 609 -1.98 -18.15 36.47
C SER A 609 -2.26 -17.57 35.08
N SER A 610 -3.53 -17.39 34.73
CA SER A 610 -4.03 -16.88 33.44
C SER A 610 -5.37 -16.15 33.57
N VAL A 611 -5.67 -15.26 32.62
CA VAL A 611 -6.99 -14.65 32.41
C VAL A 611 -7.24 -14.51 30.91
N CYS A 612 -8.48 -14.72 30.51
CA CYS A 612 -9.02 -14.55 29.16
C CYS A 612 -10.45 -14.00 29.27
N VAL A 613 -10.95 -13.33 28.21
CA VAL A 613 -12.24 -12.63 28.24
C VAL A 613 -12.88 -12.66 26.84
N ASN A 614 -14.20 -12.76 26.79
CA ASN A 614 -15.02 -12.61 25.58
C ASN A 614 -16.07 -11.49 25.81
N ASP A 615 -17.08 -11.38 24.95
CA ASP A 615 -18.08 -10.30 25.03
C ASP A 615 -19.11 -10.46 26.16
N HIS A 616 -19.14 -11.62 26.83
CA HIS A 616 -20.18 -12.03 27.78
C HIS A 616 -19.62 -12.60 29.10
N GLU A 617 -18.33 -12.95 29.13
CA GLU A 617 -17.71 -13.73 30.20
C GLU A 617 -16.21 -13.43 30.37
N ILE A 618 -15.74 -13.61 31.60
CA ILE A 618 -14.34 -13.58 32.01
C ILE A 618 -13.99 -14.98 32.50
N LEU A 619 -12.93 -15.58 31.94
CA LEU A 619 -12.40 -16.89 32.31
C LEU A 619 -11.04 -16.73 32.98
N THR A 620 -10.88 -17.30 34.17
CA THR A 620 -9.68 -17.15 34.99
C THR A 620 -9.08 -18.52 35.34
N GLY A 621 -7.75 -18.58 35.35
CA GLY A 621 -7.01 -19.79 35.67
C GLY A 621 -6.42 -19.73 37.05
N THR A 622 -6.94 -20.55 37.95
CA THR A 622 -6.38 -20.80 39.28
C THR A 622 -5.86 -22.25 39.32
N TYR A 623 -6.04 -22.99 40.42
CA TYR A 623 -5.95 -24.46 40.34
C TYR A 623 -7.04 -25.05 39.42
N ASP A 624 -8.14 -24.32 39.28
CA ASP A 624 -9.30 -24.66 38.47
C ASP A 624 -9.63 -23.49 37.52
N ILE A 625 -10.29 -23.80 36.40
CA ILE A 625 -10.88 -22.78 35.50
C ILE A 625 -12.14 -22.24 36.18
N ARG A 626 -12.25 -20.91 36.34
CA ARG A 626 -13.47 -20.26 36.82
C ARG A 626 -14.01 -19.29 35.77
N ALA A 627 -15.33 -19.14 35.73
CA ALA A 627 -16.03 -18.23 34.83
C ALA A 627 -16.86 -17.22 35.62
N GLY A 628 -16.98 -15.99 35.11
CA GLY A 628 -17.88 -14.95 35.62
C GLY A 628 -18.45 -14.09 34.48
N SER A 629 -19.59 -13.44 34.69
CA SER A 629 -20.32 -12.74 33.62
C SER A 629 -19.90 -11.28 33.42
N LEU A 630 -19.92 -10.85 32.15
CA LEU A 630 -19.70 -9.48 31.68
C LEU A 630 -20.98 -8.98 31.01
N LYS A 631 -21.59 -7.90 31.54
CA LYS A 631 -22.85 -7.37 30.98
C LYS A 631 -22.92 -5.84 31.07
N ASP A 632 -23.15 -5.18 29.93
CA ASP A 632 -23.46 -3.73 29.83
C ASP A 632 -22.51 -2.82 30.66
N ASP A 633 -21.19 -3.01 30.53
CA ASP A 633 -20.12 -2.37 31.32
C ASP A 633 -20.17 -2.59 32.86
N ASN A 634 -21.23 -3.19 33.39
CA ASN A 634 -21.37 -3.59 34.79
C ASN A 634 -20.79 -4.99 35.01
N ILE A 635 -19.55 -5.03 35.48
CA ILE A 635 -18.84 -6.28 35.77
C ILE A 635 -19.29 -6.82 37.12
N THR A 636 -20.32 -7.66 37.11
CA THR A 636 -20.75 -8.45 38.28
C THR A 636 -19.93 -9.75 38.36
N TYR A 637 -18.71 -9.62 38.89
CA TYR A 637 -17.96 -10.79 39.35
C TYR A 637 -18.43 -11.16 40.76
N ASN A 638 -19.44 -12.02 40.83
CA ASN A 638 -20.05 -12.42 42.10
C ASN A 638 -19.15 -13.36 42.92
N GLY A 639 -18.06 -13.87 42.34
CA GLY A 639 -17.22 -14.92 42.93
C GLY A 639 -17.90 -16.30 42.98
N GLU A 640 -19.12 -16.42 42.46
CA GLU A 640 -19.83 -17.69 42.31
C GLU A 640 -19.16 -18.52 41.21
N LEU A 641 -18.68 -19.70 41.60
CA LEU A 641 -18.11 -20.70 40.71
C LEU A 641 -19.21 -21.18 39.75
N LEU A 642 -19.17 -20.76 38.49
CA LEU A 642 -20.14 -21.21 37.48
C LEU A 642 -19.94 -22.69 37.08
N ASN A 643 -18.68 -23.12 36.91
CA ASN A 643 -18.27 -24.48 36.57
C ASN A 643 -16.84 -24.74 37.06
N GLU A 644 -16.51 -26.01 37.32
CA GLU A 644 -15.19 -26.49 37.70
C GLU A 644 -14.72 -27.54 36.68
N TYR A 645 -13.50 -27.41 36.18
CA TYR A 645 -13.01 -28.16 35.01
C TYR A 645 -11.91 -29.15 35.43
N GLU A 646 -12.32 -30.20 36.15
CA GLU A 646 -11.40 -31.25 36.63
C GLU A 646 -10.98 -32.21 35.51
N GLY A 647 -9.69 -32.59 35.48
CA GLY A 647 -9.23 -33.65 34.56
C GLY A 647 -7.76 -33.62 34.15
N HIS A 648 -7.00 -32.57 34.50
CA HIS A 648 -5.54 -32.58 34.39
C HIS A 648 -4.91 -33.20 35.65
N GLU A 649 -3.88 -34.04 35.48
CA GLU A 649 -3.33 -34.88 36.57
C GLU A 649 -2.29 -34.16 37.46
N ASN A 650 -1.89 -32.93 37.17
CA ASN A 650 -0.84 -32.23 37.92
C ASN A 650 -0.99 -30.69 37.98
N LYS A 651 -0.24 -30.07 38.90
CA LYS A 651 -0.67 -28.91 39.72
C LYS A 651 -0.47 -27.50 39.13
N THR A 652 -0.16 -27.34 37.84
CA THR A 652 -0.09 -26.01 37.22
C THR A 652 -0.83 -25.94 35.89
N LEU A 653 -1.98 -25.26 35.88
CA LEU A 653 -2.77 -25.02 34.66
C LEU A 653 -2.27 -23.79 33.88
N LYS A 654 -2.24 -23.92 32.55
CA LYS A 654 -2.15 -22.83 31.57
C LYS A 654 -3.38 -22.85 30.67
N ILE A 655 -4.29 -21.90 30.89
CA ILE A 655 -5.57 -21.85 30.19
C ILE A 655 -5.54 -20.74 29.14
N GLN A 656 -6.06 -21.04 27.96
CA GLN A 656 -6.38 -20.05 26.93
C GLN A 656 -7.72 -20.41 26.30
N SER A 657 -8.77 -19.68 26.67
CA SER A 657 -10.07 -19.84 26.00
C SER A 657 -10.01 -19.40 24.53
N VAL A 658 -10.85 -20.03 23.74
CA VAL A 658 -11.05 -19.76 22.32
C VAL A 658 -12.56 -19.76 22.10
N LEU A 659 -13.16 -18.58 21.94
CA LEU A 659 -14.50 -18.51 21.40
C LEU A 659 -14.43 -17.95 19.97
N ASP A 660 -14.70 -18.83 19.01
CA ASP A 660 -15.35 -18.43 17.76
C ASP A 660 -16.81 -18.92 17.78
N ASN A 661 -17.64 -18.28 16.96
CA ASN A 661 -19.01 -17.89 17.25
C ASN A 661 -20.09 -18.97 17.06
N LYS A 662 -19.80 -20.26 17.32
CA LYS A 662 -20.80 -21.34 17.13
C LYS A 662 -20.96 -22.34 18.28
N ASP A 663 -19.87 -22.92 18.82
CA ASP A 663 -19.99 -24.08 19.73
C ASP A 663 -19.26 -23.94 21.09
N ALA A 664 -18.72 -22.77 21.42
CA ALA A 664 -18.27 -22.39 22.77
C ALA A 664 -17.40 -23.42 23.54
N HIS A 665 -16.12 -23.52 23.17
CA HIS A 665 -15.15 -24.41 23.83
C HIS A 665 -14.08 -23.66 24.63
N VAL A 666 -13.59 -24.26 25.73
CA VAL A 666 -12.39 -23.79 26.45
C VAL A 666 -11.21 -24.68 26.06
N VAL A 667 -9.99 -24.13 26.00
CA VAL A 667 -8.77 -24.93 25.75
C VAL A 667 -7.76 -24.73 26.89
N SER A 668 -7.17 -25.82 27.37
CA SER A 668 -6.17 -25.80 28.44
C SER A 668 -4.97 -26.69 28.11
N GLY A 669 -3.81 -26.29 28.62
CA GLY A 669 -2.57 -27.08 28.66
C GLY A 669 -2.06 -27.19 30.09
N SER A 670 -1.35 -28.27 30.38
CA SER A 670 -0.87 -28.54 31.74
C SER A 670 0.51 -29.22 31.75
N GLU A 671 1.01 -29.43 32.96
CA GLU A 671 2.21 -30.20 33.28
C GLU A 671 2.14 -31.67 32.85
N ASP A 672 0.93 -32.22 32.65
CA ASP A 672 0.71 -33.58 32.14
C ASP A 672 1.04 -33.76 30.64
N GLY A 673 1.44 -32.69 29.94
CA GLY A 673 1.80 -32.73 28.52
C GLY A 673 0.61 -32.83 27.56
N LYS A 674 -0.62 -32.76 28.07
CA LYS A 674 -1.85 -32.85 27.28
C LYS A 674 -2.49 -31.48 27.06
N ILE A 675 -3.22 -31.37 25.96
CA ILE A 675 -4.05 -30.21 25.63
C ILE A 675 -5.50 -30.70 25.62
N ARG A 676 -6.39 -30.10 26.41
CA ARG A 676 -7.80 -30.50 26.53
C ARG A 676 -8.72 -29.41 25.98
N PHE A 677 -9.75 -29.83 25.26
CA PHE A 677 -10.88 -29.02 24.84
C PHE A 677 -12.08 -29.35 25.72
N TRP A 678 -12.80 -28.33 26.18
CA TRP A 678 -13.90 -28.48 27.14
C TRP A 678 -15.16 -27.78 26.65
N GLU A 679 -16.34 -28.34 26.92
CA GLU A 679 -17.61 -27.62 26.80
C GLU A 679 -17.67 -26.49 27.84
N LEU A 680 -17.90 -25.25 27.40
CA LEU A 680 -17.98 -24.08 28.29
C LEU A 680 -19.12 -24.19 29.34
N VAL A 681 -20.22 -24.83 28.98
CA VAL A 681 -21.44 -24.88 29.80
C VAL A 681 -21.47 -26.07 30.77
N ASN A 682 -20.83 -27.19 30.43
CA ASN A 682 -20.90 -28.44 31.21
C ASN A 682 -19.54 -28.93 31.74
N ALA A 683 -18.43 -28.27 31.38
CA ALA A 683 -17.07 -28.68 31.70
C ALA A 683 -16.68 -30.12 31.25
N ASN A 684 -17.40 -30.69 30.28
CA ASN A 684 -17.05 -31.99 29.69
C ASN A 684 -15.82 -31.87 28.79
N ILE A 685 -14.88 -32.82 28.86
CA ILE A 685 -13.77 -32.92 27.90
C ILE A 685 -14.34 -33.42 26.55
N VAL A 686 -14.23 -32.58 25.52
CA VAL A 686 -14.67 -32.90 24.14
C VAL A 686 -13.55 -33.53 23.34
N ASN A 687 -12.31 -33.10 23.56
CA ASN A 687 -11.14 -33.64 22.86
C ASN A 687 -9.88 -33.51 23.73
N THR A 688 -8.90 -34.40 23.52
CA THR A 688 -7.57 -34.35 24.15
C THR A 688 -6.50 -34.58 23.09
N LEU A 689 -5.61 -33.60 22.89
CA LEU A 689 -4.43 -33.74 22.06
C LEU A 689 -3.26 -34.19 22.94
N GLU A 690 -2.62 -35.29 22.56
CA GLU A 690 -1.46 -35.86 23.25
C GLU A 690 -0.23 -35.79 22.36
N GLY A 691 0.93 -35.45 22.94
CA GLY A 691 2.20 -35.47 22.22
C GLY A 691 3.33 -34.71 22.89
N HIS A 692 3.06 -33.72 23.76
CA HIS A 692 4.14 -33.10 24.53
C HIS A 692 4.64 -34.06 25.62
N HIS A 693 5.97 -34.23 25.67
CA HIS A 693 6.64 -35.08 26.66
C HIS A 693 7.11 -34.29 27.88
N GLY A 694 6.38 -33.22 28.21
CA GLY A 694 6.64 -32.28 29.28
C GLY A 694 5.61 -31.15 29.27
N VAL A 695 5.67 -30.26 30.27
CA VAL A 695 4.69 -29.18 30.49
C VAL A 695 4.34 -28.43 29.21
N VAL A 696 3.05 -28.28 28.89
CA VAL A 696 2.59 -27.38 27.82
C VAL A 696 2.75 -25.94 28.28
N THR A 697 3.69 -25.21 27.69
CA THR A 697 4.08 -23.86 28.11
C THR A 697 3.31 -22.76 27.38
N SER A 698 2.84 -23.02 26.16
CA SER A 698 1.93 -22.14 25.42
C SER A 698 0.97 -22.90 24.51
N ILE A 699 -0.20 -22.32 24.28
CA ILE A 699 -1.22 -22.74 23.31
C ILE A 699 -1.69 -21.49 22.57
N GLN A 700 -1.99 -21.60 21.27
CA GLN A 700 -2.69 -20.61 20.45
C GLN A 700 -3.57 -21.33 19.44
N TYR A 701 -4.77 -20.82 19.17
CA TYR A 701 -5.65 -21.34 18.13
C TYR A 701 -5.88 -20.29 17.06
N HIS A 702 -5.98 -20.73 15.80
CA HIS A 702 -6.23 -19.87 14.65
C HIS A 702 -7.64 -20.12 14.11
N PRO A 703 -8.61 -19.21 14.37
CA PRO A 703 -10.03 -19.49 14.14
C PRO A 703 -10.45 -19.64 12.67
N LYS A 704 -9.66 -19.12 11.73
CA LYS A 704 -9.98 -19.24 10.30
C LYS A 704 -9.48 -20.53 9.64
N ASP A 705 -8.47 -21.17 10.22
CA ASP A 705 -7.79 -22.31 9.60
C ASP A 705 -8.01 -23.62 10.38
N ASP A 706 -8.79 -23.58 11.47
CA ASP A 706 -9.07 -24.71 12.39
C ASP A 706 -7.79 -25.39 12.92
N CYS A 707 -6.74 -24.58 13.14
CA CYS A 707 -5.41 -25.04 13.52
C CYS A 707 -5.01 -24.49 14.90
N LEU A 708 -4.46 -25.36 15.75
CA LEU A 708 -3.86 -25.02 17.04
C LEU A 708 -2.33 -25.12 16.96
N ILE A 709 -1.60 -24.24 17.65
CA ILE A 709 -0.14 -24.29 17.82
C ILE A 709 0.16 -24.34 19.32
N SER A 710 1.02 -25.26 19.74
CA SER A 710 1.45 -25.39 21.14
C SER A 710 2.97 -25.44 21.28
N GLY A 711 3.47 -24.90 22.38
CA GLY A 711 4.87 -25.00 22.82
C GLY A 711 4.97 -25.82 24.10
N GLY A 712 6.04 -26.58 24.26
CA GLY A 712 6.27 -27.41 25.44
C GLY A 712 7.65 -27.26 26.07
N ALA A 713 7.75 -27.61 27.34
CA ALA A 713 9.01 -27.74 28.08
C ALA A 713 9.88 -28.91 27.59
N ASP A 714 9.32 -29.78 26.73
CA ASP A 714 10.07 -30.77 25.93
C ASP A 714 10.91 -30.15 24.81
N GLY A 715 10.91 -28.82 24.68
CA GLY A 715 11.71 -28.08 23.69
C GLY A 715 11.09 -28.06 22.29
N THR A 716 9.83 -28.47 22.16
CA THR A 716 9.14 -28.59 20.88
C THR A 716 8.05 -27.54 20.68
N VAL A 717 7.75 -27.26 19.40
CA VAL A 717 6.53 -26.57 18.98
C VAL A 717 5.77 -27.54 18.08
N ARG A 718 4.47 -27.70 18.31
CA ARG A 718 3.58 -28.56 17.52
C ARG A 718 2.45 -27.73 16.92
N MET A 719 1.99 -28.13 15.74
CA MET A 719 0.81 -27.61 15.08
C MET A 719 -0.18 -28.75 14.91
N TRP A 720 -1.45 -28.49 15.16
CA TRP A 720 -2.53 -29.46 15.22
C TRP A 720 -3.67 -28.96 14.34
N CYS A 721 -3.87 -29.64 13.23
CA CYS A 721 -5.03 -29.59 12.35
C CYS A 721 -5.24 -31.02 11.83
#